data_AF-A0A4Q4W992-F1
#
_entry.id   AF-A0A4Q4W992-F1
#
_cell.length_a   1.000
_cell.length_b   1.000
_cell.length_c   1.000
_cell.angle_alpha   90.00
_cell.angle_beta   90.00
_cell.angle_gamma   90.00
#
_symmetry.space_group_name_H-M   'P 1'
#
loop_
_entity.id
_entity.type
_entity.pdbx_description
1 polymer ?
#
loop_
_entity_poly.entity_id
_entity_poly.type
_entity_poly.pdbx_seq_one_letter_code
_entity_poly.pdbx_strand_id
1 'polypeptide(L)'
;MPLLVCDERPQDDWTGLKDAKERRRIQTRLNVRAHRRRKAGNAQNPLIASAIGQPGNAKLVYHGQGSGDVFHEITAGSSTTEHAIFLSTGPVFYLWGNKVVSVTASSFPLSRDHLIPVIQFNLLRGIRTNMLILSMDGFMSDECEWHWQRMPLFPAVPEAQHTLQPTELQLCTPHDPVIDLVPDPTLRDNMILAAGSFDIDELYIDLCGGICGEMVEFEPKGLLIWRDPCRKPAREPSPSQSPDNTSSLCYSSACVTNIWPIWSEVYLMDHHSHSEGPYKDFFKFARHFYEPAENGQLPYWQADWADDTPDELLGLSEYYADAVDLRLLSALGANFPAIVMGKTTPVEIGMQGNFLANFHSNGLGNAEYTDYLARTVKQLTHRYSHLSTLDVGAGTAGAPKGVVKAETDFESYTFPGISSGQGFADGTYDLTVASLVLHATPFLKDTMRNVRRLLKLGSHLVLLEGTNNEAARIGTIFGAFAGWWPGAEDDRVLTPQATVPEWDRLLRESEFSGCDAITPDPDPITMPMSLIMSQAVNEKVAFLREPLASPTEMFSSGLIASDLVIVGGRPLSTCRLEGHPRPWLEQYSGNLKTVRALGDLSSVELTADTTVLSLADLDEPTFKNLSDSKWNALRTTPQSAGNVLWIIEGCRSRNRHANMTVGMVHTALNEIPALSMQLLDFQDSRDVGACTIAETLLHFKAGLMWASDESMLLSVEQELIPDRDSQTGIPRLINAQAMNEGYNSSRRPILGQTHTEVDVARLEISDPGFSLRRERNDFNIRLRG
;
A
#
# COMPACT_ATOMS: atom_id res chain seq x y z
N MET A 1 9.41 -35.39 -19.88
CA MET A 1 9.94 -36.54 -19.11
C MET A 1 9.14 -36.67 -17.83
N PRO A 2 8.70 -37.87 -17.42
CA PRO A 2 7.90 -38.06 -16.22
C PRO A 2 8.76 -37.92 -14.95
N LEU A 3 8.22 -37.22 -13.94
CA LEU A 3 8.80 -37.08 -12.61
C LEU A 3 8.71 -38.42 -11.87
N LEU A 4 9.85 -39.02 -11.57
CA LEU A 4 9.97 -40.22 -10.74
C LEU A 4 9.69 -39.88 -9.28
N VAL A 5 8.71 -40.57 -8.71
CA VAL A 5 8.39 -40.69 -7.29
C VAL A 5 9.66 -41.06 -6.50
N CYS A 6 9.98 -40.28 -5.46
CA CYS A 6 11.04 -40.64 -4.52
C CYS A 6 10.54 -41.78 -3.61
N ASP A 7 11.16 -42.94 -3.78
CA ASP A 7 11.03 -44.16 -2.98
C ASP A 7 11.53 -43.89 -1.53
N GLU A 8 10.63 -43.53 -0.61
CA GLU A 8 10.93 -43.35 0.81
C GLU A 8 11.08 -44.70 1.51
N ARG A 9 12.28 -44.99 2.03
CA ARG A 9 12.53 -46.22 2.79
C ARG A 9 12.16 -45.98 4.26
N PRO A 10 11.42 -46.88 4.93
CA PRO A 10 10.93 -46.70 6.31
C PRO A 10 12.01 -46.36 7.35
N GLN A 11 13.24 -46.78 7.09
CA GLN A 11 14.41 -46.60 7.96
C GLN A 11 15.08 -45.22 7.84
N ASP A 12 14.56 -44.34 6.97
CA ASP A 12 14.99 -42.95 6.80
C ASP A 12 13.95 -41.93 7.34
N ASP A 13 12.82 -42.40 7.87
CA ASP A 13 11.87 -41.59 8.62
C ASP A 13 12.37 -41.33 10.04
N TRP A 14 12.56 -40.05 10.37
CA TRP A 14 12.99 -39.58 11.68
C TRP A 14 11.89 -38.83 12.42
N THR A 15 10.71 -38.68 11.80
CA THR A 15 9.55 -38.02 12.39
C THR A 15 8.95 -38.96 13.45
N GLY A 16 8.73 -38.44 14.67
CA GLY A 16 8.20 -39.23 15.80
C GLY A 16 9.23 -39.92 16.72
N LEU A 17 10.54 -39.89 16.43
CA LEU A 17 11.56 -40.49 17.31
C LEU A 17 11.91 -39.62 18.52
N LYS A 18 11.64 -40.14 19.74
CA LYS A 18 11.89 -39.44 21.02
C LYS A 18 13.37 -39.32 21.40
N ASP A 19 14.23 -40.24 20.95
CA ASP A 19 15.68 -40.18 21.23
C ASP A 19 16.41 -39.20 20.29
N ALA A 20 16.94 -38.12 20.87
CA ALA A 20 17.65 -37.07 20.15
C ALA A 20 18.96 -37.54 19.49
N LYS A 21 19.65 -38.53 20.07
CA LYS A 21 20.94 -39.02 19.55
C LYS A 21 20.73 -39.84 18.28
N GLU A 22 19.72 -40.69 18.26
CA GLU A 22 19.38 -41.52 17.10
C GLU A 22 18.77 -40.68 15.96
N ARG A 23 17.94 -39.66 16.30
CA ARG A 23 17.42 -38.68 15.33
C ARG A 23 18.54 -37.92 14.61
N ARG A 24 19.52 -37.44 15.37
CA ARG A 24 20.68 -36.72 14.81
C ARG A 24 21.56 -37.64 13.95
N ARG A 25 21.66 -38.93 14.29
CA ARG A 25 22.37 -39.95 13.50
C ARG A 25 21.69 -40.19 12.14
N ILE A 26 20.37 -40.32 12.10
CA ILE A 26 19.60 -40.53 10.86
C ILE A 26 19.63 -39.27 9.99
N GLN A 27 19.45 -38.08 10.56
CA GLN A 27 19.58 -36.80 9.82
C GLN A 27 21.00 -36.59 9.25
N THR A 28 22.05 -36.92 10.00
CA THR A 28 23.43 -36.82 9.50
C THR A 28 23.65 -37.78 8.33
N ARG A 29 23.10 -38.99 8.39
CA ARG A 29 23.16 -39.98 7.30
C ARG A 29 22.43 -39.51 6.04
N LEU A 30 21.26 -38.90 6.18
CA LEU A 30 20.50 -38.29 5.08
C LEU A 30 21.25 -37.12 4.45
N ASN A 31 21.84 -36.24 5.27
CA ASN A 31 22.63 -35.11 4.80
C ASN A 31 23.89 -35.56 4.05
N VAL A 32 24.56 -36.62 4.52
CA VAL A 32 25.70 -37.24 3.81
C VAL A 32 25.27 -37.85 2.48
N ARG A 33 24.09 -38.50 2.40
CA ARG A 33 23.55 -39.02 1.12
C ARG A 33 23.16 -37.89 0.16
N ALA A 34 22.52 -36.84 0.65
CA ALA A 34 22.18 -35.66 -0.15
C ALA A 34 23.44 -34.94 -0.66
N HIS A 35 24.48 -34.85 0.17
CA HIS A 35 25.78 -34.32 -0.24
C HIS A 35 26.46 -35.20 -1.31
N ARG A 36 26.44 -36.53 -1.15
CA ARG A 36 26.95 -37.46 -2.18
C ARG A 36 26.15 -37.43 -3.47
N ARG A 37 24.81 -37.27 -3.42
CA ARG A 37 23.94 -37.09 -4.60
C ARG A 37 24.24 -35.77 -5.33
N ARG A 38 24.47 -34.67 -4.59
CA ARG A 38 24.91 -33.39 -5.17
C ARG A 38 26.28 -33.49 -5.84
N LYS A 39 27.21 -34.25 -5.24
CA LYS A 39 28.54 -34.48 -5.81
C LYS A 39 28.53 -35.44 -7.01
N ALA A 40 27.61 -36.41 -7.03
CA ALA A 40 27.38 -37.31 -8.17
C ALA A 40 26.63 -36.62 -9.34
N GLY A 41 25.74 -35.66 -9.04
CA GLY A 41 25.06 -34.84 -10.05
C GLY A 41 26.01 -33.90 -10.81
N ASN A 42 27.11 -33.47 -10.19
CA ASN A 42 28.19 -32.75 -10.87
C ASN A 42 29.15 -33.65 -11.67
N ALA A 43 28.99 -34.98 -11.62
CA ALA A 43 29.86 -35.94 -12.32
C ALA A 43 29.18 -36.59 -13.54
N GLN A 44 27.94 -36.22 -13.86
CA GLN A 44 27.18 -36.76 -14.99
C GLN A 44 26.56 -35.64 -15.84
N ASN A 45 27.43 -34.94 -16.57
CA ASN A 45 27.11 -34.57 -17.95
C ASN A 45 28.40 -34.60 -18.81
N PRO A 46 28.73 -35.75 -19.43
CA PRO A 46 29.92 -35.90 -20.30
C PRO A 46 29.73 -35.36 -21.72
N LEU A 47 28.66 -34.62 -22.01
CA LEU A 47 28.34 -34.11 -23.34
C LEU A 47 28.29 -32.58 -23.32
N ILE A 48 29.48 -31.97 -23.28
CA ILE A 48 29.97 -30.76 -23.98
C ILE A 48 31.42 -30.58 -23.47
N ALA A 49 32.20 -31.66 -23.56
CA ALA A 49 33.62 -31.69 -23.21
C ALA A 49 34.32 -32.63 -24.18
N SER A 50 34.15 -32.36 -25.48
CA SER A 50 34.99 -32.92 -26.52
C SER A 50 35.17 -31.87 -27.61
N ALA A 51 36.43 -31.48 -27.82
CA ALA A 51 36.96 -30.64 -28.89
C ALA A 51 37.04 -29.12 -28.62
N ILE A 52 38.05 -28.73 -27.84
CA ILE A 52 38.83 -27.51 -28.11
C ILE A 52 40.18 -27.93 -28.73
N GLY A 53 40.54 -27.31 -29.87
CA GLY A 53 41.87 -27.28 -30.50
C GLY A 53 42.02 -28.24 -31.70
N GLN A 54 42.36 -27.84 -32.93
CA GLN A 54 43.12 -26.68 -33.41
C GLN A 54 42.69 -26.25 -34.84
N PRO A 55 42.97 -24.99 -35.22
CA PRO A 55 42.77 -24.44 -36.56
C PRO A 55 43.97 -24.74 -37.48
N GLY A 56 43.69 -25.07 -38.74
CA GLY A 56 44.74 -25.28 -39.73
C GLY A 56 44.20 -25.49 -41.14
N ASN A 57 43.87 -24.40 -41.83
CA ASN A 57 44.33 -24.13 -43.20
C ASN A 57 43.91 -22.73 -43.66
N ALA A 58 44.91 -21.85 -43.62
CA ALA A 58 45.20 -20.72 -44.49
C ALA A 58 44.11 -20.23 -45.48
N LYS A 59 43.72 -18.96 -45.32
CA LYS A 59 44.11 -17.89 -46.26
C LYS A 59 43.97 -16.49 -45.64
N LEU A 60 45.14 -15.86 -45.45
CA LEU A 60 45.36 -14.42 -45.35
C LEU A 60 45.33 -13.82 -46.76
N VAL A 61 44.65 -12.69 -46.97
CA VAL A 61 45.19 -11.52 -47.71
C VAL A 61 44.53 -10.25 -47.16
N TYR A 62 45.34 -9.23 -46.85
CA TYR A 62 44.92 -7.87 -46.52
C TYR A 62 45.60 -6.86 -47.47
N HIS A 63 45.10 -5.62 -47.43
CA HIS A 63 45.41 -4.38 -48.16
C HIS A 63 44.52 -4.13 -49.40
N GLY A 64 43.92 -2.96 -49.64
CA GLY A 64 43.93 -1.65 -48.98
C GLY A 64 43.75 -0.55 -50.06
N GLN A 65 43.09 0.56 -49.68
CA GLN A 65 43.02 1.91 -50.32
C GLN A 65 41.92 2.24 -51.34
N GLY A 66 41.29 3.42 -51.15
CA GLY A 66 40.74 4.25 -52.22
C GLY A 66 39.50 5.11 -51.92
N SER A 67 39.74 6.32 -51.38
CA SER A 67 38.97 7.59 -51.44
C SER A 67 37.77 7.80 -52.40
N GLY A 68 36.78 8.61 -51.97
CA GLY A 68 36.25 9.74 -52.78
C GLY A 68 34.72 9.87 -52.94
N ASP A 69 34.16 10.94 -52.36
CA ASP A 69 33.08 11.87 -52.81
C ASP A 69 31.67 11.43 -53.29
N VAL A 70 30.66 12.00 -52.59
CA VAL A 70 29.42 12.71 -53.01
C VAL A 70 28.63 12.26 -54.26
N PHE A 71 27.32 12.02 -54.13
CA PHE A 71 26.19 12.72 -54.82
C PHE A 71 24.83 12.00 -54.61
N HIS A 72 23.78 12.79 -54.30
CA HIS A 72 22.36 12.45 -54.54
C HIS A 72 22.09 12.39 -56.05
N GLU A 73 21.27 11.44 -56.54
CA GLU A 73 20.02 11.68 -57.28
C GLU A 73 19.40 10.41 -57.91
N ILE A 74 18.10 10.54 -58.15
CA ILE A 74 17.06 9.57 -58.49
C ILE A 74 17.00 9.29 -60.00
N THR A 75 16.49 8.12 -60.39
CA THR A 75 15.58 7.78 -61.53
C THR A 75 15.97 6.44 -62.17
N ALA A 76 15.11 5.66 -62.83
CA ALA A 76 13.67 5.46 -62.91
C ALA A 76 13.46 4.33 -63.95
N GLY A 77 12.37 3.56 -63.84
CA GLY A 77 11.92 2.59 -64.85
C GLY A 77 11.34 1.34 -64.20
N SER A 78 10.07 1.36 -63.75
CA SER A 78 8.83 1.09 -64.50
C SER A 78 8.29 -0.30 -64.09
N SER A 79 7.30 -0.39 -63.17
CA SER A 79 5.83 -0.29 -63.40
C SER A 79 5.29 -1.53 -64.15
N THR A 80 4.20 -2.22 -63.81
CA THR A 80 2.90 -1.93 -63.16
C THR A 80 2.32 -3.27 -62.66
N THR A 81 1.37 -3.40 -61.73
CA THR A 81 0.02 -2.79 -61.56
C THR A 81 -0.40 -3.07 -60.11
N GLU A 82 -0.64 -2.08 -59.23
CA GLU A 82 -1.86 -1.25 -59.06
C GLU A 82 -3.09 -2.02 -58.52
N HIS A 83 -3.44 -1.74 -57.25
CA HIS A 83 -4.65 -0.99 -56.89
C HIS A 83 -4.24 0.04 -55.81
N ALA A 84 -4.40 1.32 -56.12
CA ALA A 84 -4.23 2.45 -55.23
C ALA A 84 -5.31 3.46 -55.57
N ILE A 85 -6.06 3.98 -54.58
CA ILE A 85 -6.79 5.27 -54.55
C ILE A 85 -7.17 5.45 -53.05
N PHE A 86 -6.83 6.49 -52.28
CA PHE A 86 -6.26 7.81 -52.54
C PHE A 86 -5.56 8.34 -51.27
N LEU A 87 -4.30 8.78 -51.39
CA LEU A 87 -3.66 9.68 -50.44
C LEU A 87 -4.09 11.11 -50.79
N SER A 88 -4.61 11.84 -49.82
CA SER A 88 -4.62 13.30 -49.83
C SER A 88 -3.37 13.77 -49.09
N THR A 89 -2.31 14.07 -49.85
CA THR A 89 -1.13 14.79 -49.39
C THR A 89 -1.34 16.29 -49.59
N GLY A 90 -1.50 17.03 -48.51
CA GLY A 90 -1.43 18.49 -48.45
C GLY A 90 -1.20 18.93 -47.00
N PRO A 91 -0.42 19.99 -46.74
CA PRO A 91 -0.14 20.43 -45.38
C PRO A 91 -1.41 21.10 -44.83
N VAL A 92 -2.07 20.47 -43.86
CA VAL A 92 -3.14 21.14 -43.11
C VAL A 92 -2.48 21.94 -41.98
N PHE A 93 -2.26 23.22 -42.29
CA PHE A 93 -2.09 24.25 -41.28
C PHE A 93 -3.41 24.41 -40.53
N TYR A 94 -3.47 24.06 -39.24
CA TYR A 94 -4.48 24.66 -38.37
C TYR A 94 -3.97 26.01 -37.88
N LEU A 95 -4.46 27.05 -38.53
CA LEU A 95 -4.51 28.40 -38.00
C LEU A 95 -5.44 28.40 -36.78
N TRP A 96 -4.90 28.44 -35.57
CA TRP A 96 -5.64 29.01 -34.44
C TRP A 96 -5.43 30.53 -34.47
N GLY A 97 -6.53 31.28 -34.40
CA GLY A 97 -6.57 32.71 -34.70
C GLY A 97 -5.49 33.55 -33.99
N ASN A 98 -4.63 34.18 -34.79
CA ASN A 98 -3.88 35.42 -34.51
C ASN A 98 -3.26 35.66 -33.11
N LYS A 99 -2.87 34.61 -32.37
CA LYS A 99 -1.95 34.74 -31.23
C LYS A 99 -0.79 33.78 -31.40
N VAL A 100 0.41 34.34 -31.53
CA VAL A 100 1.66 33.64 -31.22
C VAL A 100 1.62 33.35 -29.73
N VAL A 101 1.21 32.14 -29.34
CA VAL A 101 1.55 31.62 -28.02
C VAL A 101 2.94 31.05 -28.14
N SER A 102 3.90 31.86 -27.72
CA SER A 102 5.24 31.39 -27.39
C SER A 102 5.13 30.38 -26.25
N VAL A 103 5.13 29.08 -26.54
CA VAL A 103 5.47 28.06 -25.53
C VAL A 103 6.99 28.01 -25.43
N THR A 104 7.57 29.11 -24.97
CA THR A 104 8.89 29.09 -24.37
C THR A 104 8.84 28.15 -23.18
N ALA A 105 9.65 27.09 -23.24
CA ALA A 105 10.07 26.25 -22.11
C ALA A 105 9.55 26.70 -20.74
N SER A 106 8.37 26.20 -20.36
CA SER A 106 7.80 26.43 -19.05
C SER A 106 7.08 25.17 -18.62
N SER A 107 7.75 24.42 -17.74
CA SER A 107 7.15 23.66 -16.64
C SER A 107 5.75 23.14 -16.91
N PHE A 108 5.67 21.84 -17.21
CA PHE A 108 4.46 21.06 -16.96
C PHE A 108 3.98 21.40 -15.54
N PRO A 109 2.78 21.99 -15.35
CA PRO A 109 2.20 22.00 -14.02
C PRO A 109 1.82 20.55 -13.77
N LEU A 110 2.68 19.82 -13.07
CA LEU A 110 2.29 18.57 -12.44
C LEU A 110 1.06 18.90 -11.60
N SER A 111 -0.10 18.36 -11.98
CA SER A 111 -1.21 18.21 -11.05
C SER A 111 -0.65 17.58 -9.76
N ARG A 112 -1.14 18.02 -8.59
CA ARG A 112 -0.76 17.42 -7.30
C ARG A 112 -1.08 15.91 -7.24
N ASP A 113 -1.94 15.45 -8.13
CA ASP A 113 -2.19 14.05 -8.36
C ASP A 113 -1.38 13.63 -9.58
N HIS A 114 -0.26 12.94 -9.36
CA HIS A 114 0.64 12.40 -10.39
C HIS A 114 0.01 11.31 -11.29
N LEU A 115 -1.32 11.28 -11.41
CA LEU A 115 -2.01 10.45 -12.37
C LEU A 115 -2.10 11.25 -13.67
N ILE A 116 -1.42 10.79 -14.73
CA ILE A 116 -2.13 10.80 -16.01
C ILE A 116 -3.46 10.12 -15.68
N PRO A 117 -4.63 10.74 -15.88
CA PRO A 117 -5.91 10.08 -15.60
C PRO A 117 -5.82 8.70 -16.24
N VAL A 118 -5.96 7.63 -15.46
CA VAL A 118 -5.65 6.26 -15.91
C VAL A 118 -6.30 5.96 -17.26
N ILE A 119 -7.47 6.56 -17.50
CA ILE A 119 -8.23 6.60 -18.76
C ILE A 119 -7.40 7.11 -19.95
N GLN A 120 -6.76 8.28 -19.84
CA GLN A 120 -5.91 8.86 -20.89
C GLN A 120 -4.71 7.98 -21.21
N PHE A 121 -3.99 7.53 -20.17
CA PHE A 121 -2.82 6.68 -20.35
C PHE A 121 -3.19 5.34 -21.01
N ASN A 122 -4.31 4.78 -20.58
CA ASN A 122 -4.80 3.48 -21.03
C ASN A 122 -5.32 3.52 -22.49
N LEU A 123 -6.05 4.57 -22.87
CA LEU A 123 -6.51 4.76 -24.25
C LEU A 123 -5.35 5.01 -25.23
N LEU A 124 -4.45 5.93 -24.89
CA LEU A 124 -3.29 6.24 -25.73
C LEU A 124 -2.41 5.00 -25.94
N ARG A 125 -2.23 4.19 -24.89
CA ARG A 125 -1.52 2.91 -24.95
C ARG A 125 -2.16 1.91 -25.93
N GLY A 126 -3.49 1.82 -25.95
CA GLY A 126 -4.21 0.95 -26.90
C GLY A 126 -4.11 1.44 -28.34
N ILE A 127 -4.31 2.74 -28.56
CA ILE A 127 -4.15 3.39 -29.87
C ILE A 127 -2.77 3.12 -30.45
N ARG A 128 -1.71 3.29 -29.65
CA ARG A 128 -0.34 3.00 -30.08
C ARG A 128 -0.14 1.53 -30.45
N THR A 129 -0.75 0.62 -29.70
CA THR A 129 -0.65 -0.82 -29.99
C THR A 129 -1.29 -1.14 -31.34
N ASN A 130 -2.48 -0.59 -31.63
CA ASN A 130 -3.18 -0.79 -32.90
C ASN A 130 -2.43 -0.14 -34.08
N MET A 131 -1.87 1.06 -33.89
CA MET A 131 -1.01 1.71 -34.89
C MET A 131 0.17 0.83 -35.28
N LEU A 132 0.82 0.17 -34.33
CA LEU A 132 1.93 -0.75 -34.62
C LEU A 132 1.48 -2.02 -35.32
N ILE A 133 0.32 -2.59 -34.96
CA ILE A 133 -0.25 -3.76 -35.65
C ILE A 133 -0.55 -3.41 -37.12
N LEU A 134 -1.02 -2.19 -37.37
CA LEU A 134 -1.38 -1.69 -38.71
C LEU A 134 -0.21 -1.05 -39.48
N SER A 135 0.99 -0.97 -38.89
CA SER A 135 2.15 -0.28 -39.48
C SER A 135 1.88 1.20 -39.83
N MET A 136 1.16 1.90 -38.96
CA MET A 136 0.76 3.31 -39.08
C MET A 136 1.56 4.27 -38.17
N ASP A 137 2.70 3.84 -37.64
CA ASP A 137 3.52 4.60 -36.69
C ASP A 137 4.09 5.92 -37.25
N GLY A 138 4.22 6.04 -38.57
CA GLY A 138 4.70 7.24 -39.26
C GLY A 138 3.69 8.39 -39.40
N PHE A 139 2.47 8.29 -38.88
CA PHE A 139 1.41 9.31 -39.01
C PHE A 139 1.44 10.41 -37.94
N MET A 140 2.35 10.38 -36.96
CA MET A 140 2.42 11.36 -35.87
C MET A 140 3.45 12.48 -36.09
N SER A 141 3.22 13.66 -35.50
CA SER A 141 4.12 14.82 -35.59
C SER A 141 5.34 14.72 -34.65
N ASP A 142 6.46 15.30 -35.08
CA ASP A 142 7.77 15.27 -34.41
C ASP A 142 7.77 15.81 -32.96
N GLU A 143 6.78 16.62 -32.56
CA GLU A 143 6.76 17.29 -31.24
C GLU A 143 6.38 16.36 -30.06
N CYS A 144 5.67 15.26 -30.33
CA CYS A 144 5.23 14.29 -29.31
C CYS A 144 6.01 12.96 -29.33
N GLU A 145 6.98 12.83 -30.23
CA GLU A 145 7.63 11.57 -30.62
C GLU A 145 8.34 10.86 -29.45
N TRP A 146 9.02 11.64 -28.60
CA TRP A 146 9.89 11.11 -27.54
C TRP A 146 9.15 10.44 -26.37
N HIS A 147 7.94 10.92 -26.06
CA HIS A 147 7.07 10.32 -25.05
C HIS A 147 6.27 9.15 -25.62
N TRP A 148 5.79 9.29 -26.85
CA TRP A 148 5.02 8.27 -27.55
C TRP A 148 5.84 6.99 -27.75
N GLN A 149 7.10 7.11 -28.20
CA GLN A 149 7.98 5.97 -28.45
C GLN A 149 8.28 5.12 -27.19
N ARG A 150 8.16 5.72 -25.99
CA ARG A 150 8.43 5.06 -24.70
C ARG A 150 7.19 4.50 -24.01
N MET A 151 5.98 4.71 -24.55
CA MET A 151 4.75 4.23 -23.93
C MET A 151 4.62 2.70 -24.01
N PRO A 152 4.52 1.95 -22.89
CA PRO A 152 4.47 0.50 -22.93
C PRO A 152 3.28 0.01 -23.77
N LEU A 153 3.44 -1.00 -24.62
CA LEU A 153 2.36 -1.52 -25.49
C LEU A 153 1.52 -2.58 -24.79
N PHE A 154 0.32 -2.89 -25.30
CA PHE A 154 -0.38 -4.12 -24.93
C PHE A 154 0.34 -5.33 -25.57
N PRO A 155 0.30 -6.54 -24.95
CA PRO A 155 0.89 -7.73 -25.53
C PRO A 155 0.15 -8.12 -26.81
N ALA A 156 0.82 -8.21 -27.95
CA ALA A 156 0.17 -8.59 -29.21
C ALA A 156 -0.27 -10.07 -29.19
N VAL A 157 -1.57 -10.33 -29.41
CA VAL A 157 -2.11 -11.69 -29.63
C VAL A 157 -2.40 -11.94 -31.11
N PRO A 158 -2.21 -13.17 -31.64
CA PRO A 158 -2.44 -13.47 -33.06
C PRO A 158 -3.88 -13.20 -33.53
N GLU A 159 -4.87 -13.37 -32.66
CA GLU A 159 -6.30 -13.14 -32.94
C GLU A 159 -6.64 -11.65 -33.13
N ALA A 160 -5.83 -10.74 -32.59
CA ALA A 160 -5.99 -9.29 -32.70
C ALA A 160 -5.94 -8.79 -34.15
N GLN A 161 -5.20 -9.50 -35.00
CA GLN A 161 -5.06 -9.16 -36.42
C GLN A 161 -6.38 -9.33 -37.19
N HIS A 162 -7.32 -10.14 -36.69
CA HIS A 162 -8.60 -10.37 -37.36
C HIS A 162 -9.62 -9.25 -37.12
N THR A 163 -9.60 -8.57 -35.97
CA THR A 163 -10.57 -7.50 -35.67
C THR A 163 -10.18 -6.16 -36.28
N LEU A 164 -8.88 -5.94 -36.51
CA LEU A 164 -8.36 -4.77 -37.21
C LEU A 164 -8.38 -4.91 -38.74
N GLN A 165 -8.76 -6.06 -39.31
CA GLN A 165 -8.85 -6.20 -40.77
C GLN A 165 -9.86 -5.22 -41.36
N PRO A 166 -9.56 -4.60 -42.52
CA PRO A 166 -10.50 -3.68 -43.16
C PRO A 166 -11.82 -4.36 -43.50
N THR A 167 -12.94 -3.70 -43.21
CA THR A 167 -14.27 -4.10 -43.71
C THR A 167 -14.42 -3.82 -45.21
N GLU A 168 -15.43 -4.41 -45.85
CA GLU A 168 -15.75 -4.09 -47.25
C GLU A 168 -16.03 -2.59 -47.45
N LEU A 169 -16.66 -1.93 -46.46
CA LEU A 169 -16.96 -0.51 -46.53
C LEU A 169 -15.70 0.36 -46.39
N GLN A 170 -14.77 0.00 -45.49
CA GLN A 170 -13.45 0.63 -45.37
C GLN A 170 -12.65 0.53 -46.66
N LEU A 171 -12.71 -0.61 -47.36
CA LEU A 171 -12.00 -0.82 -48.62
C LEU A 171 -12.59 -0.03 -49.80
N CYS A 172 -13.87 0.34 -49.72
CA CYS A 172 -14.59 0.99 -50.81
C CYS A 172 -14.87 2.49 -50.58
N THR A 173 -14.60 3.02 -49.38
CA THR A 173 -14.97 4.38 -48.98
C THR A 173 -13.76 5.11 -48.39
N PRO A 174 -13.31 6.24 -48.97
CA PRO A 174 -12.28 7.07 -48.36
C PRO A 174 -12.71 7.57 -46.98
N HIS A 175 -11.85 7.44 -45.97
CA HIS A 175 -12.13 7.80 -44.58
C HIS A 175 -10.86 8.21 -43.84
N ASP A 176 -11.00 8.78 -42.64
CA ASP A 176 -9.86 9.21 -41.83
C ASP A 176 -9.08 8.00 -41.27
N PRO A 177 -7.74 7.94 -41.39
CA PRO A 177 -6.92 6.83 -40.91
C PRO A 177 -7.09 6.52 -39.41
N VAL A 178 -7.52 7.49 -38.59
CA VAL A 178 -7.79 7.27 -37.16
C VAL A 178 -8.91 6.24 -36.96
N ILE A 179 -9.85 6.13 -37.91
CA ILE A 179 -10.94 5.15 -37.85
C ILE A 179 -10.38 3.72 -37.93
N ASP A 180 -9.30 3.49 -38.69
CA ASP A 180 -8.68 2.16 -38.81
C ASP A 180 -8.15 1.63 -37.47
N LEU A 181 -7.83 2.53 -36.54
CA LEU A 181 -7.32 2.21 -35.21
C LEU A 181 -8.39 1.68 -34.25
N VAL A 182 -9.67 1.79 -34.63
CA VAL A 182 -10.79 1.29 -33.83
C VAL A 182 -10.93 -0.23 -34.03
N PRO A 183 -10.86 -1.03 -32.96
CA PRO A 183 -10.78 -2.49 -33.07
C PRO A 183 -12.14 -3.19 -33.32
N ASP A 184 -13.24 -2.44 -33.46
CA ASP A 184 -14.56 -2.98 -33.79
C ASP A 184 -14.95 -2.66 -35.24
N PRO A 185 -15.18 -3.67 -36.10
CA PRO A 185 -15.51 -3.45 -37.52
C PRO A 185 -16.86 -2.77 -37.73
N THR A 186 -17.85 -3.02 -36.87
CA THR A 186 -19.18 -2.42 -36.97
C THR A 186 -19.12 -0.93 -36.63
N LEU A 187 -18.34 -0.58 -35.60
CA LEU A 187 -18.14 0.80 -35.20
C LEU A 187 -17.41 1.60 -36.28
N ARG A 188 -16.39 1.01 -36.92
CA ARG A 188 -15.70 1.63 -38.07
C ARG A 188 -16.66 1.89 -39.22
N ASP A 189 -17.49 0.92 -39.59
CA ASP A 189 -18.50 1.10 -40.65
C ASP A 189 -19.49 2.21 -40.31
N ASN A 190 -19.96 2.26 -39.05
CA ASN A 190 -20.85 3.32 -38.59
C ASN A 190 -20.19 4.69 -38.63
N MET A 191 -18.91 4.81 -38.24
CA MET A 191 -18.15 6.07 -38.31
C MET A 191 -17.96 6.54 -39.74
N ILE A 192 -17.75 5.62 -40.69
CA ILE A 192 -17.63 5.93 -42.12
C ILE A 192 -18.99 6.38 -42.68
N LEU A 193 -20.08 5.71 -42.32
CA LEU A 193 -21.43 6.10 -42.74
C LEU A 193 -21.89 7.44 -42.14
N ALA A 194 -21.38 7.79 -40.96
CA ALA A 194 -21.63 9.05 -40.27
C ALA A 194 -20.60 10.14 -40.62
N ALA A 195 -19.72 9.93 -41.60
CA ALA A 195 -18.69 10.90 -41.97
C ALA A 195 -19.32 12.25 -42.35
N GLY A 196 -18.87 13.32 -41.67
CA GLY A 196 -19.40 14.69 -41.83
C GLY A 196 -20.55 15.07 -40.90
N SER A 197 -21.06 14.15 -40.06
CA SER A 197 -22.05 14.47 -39.02
C SER A 197 -21.45 14.70 -37.63
N PHE A 198 -20.15 14.52 -37.47
CA PHE A 198 -19.40 14.76 -36.23
C PHE A 198 -18.00 15.30 -36.55
N ASP A 199 -17.42 16.04 -35.61
CA ASP A 199 -16.03 16.49 -35.67
C ASP A 199 -15.13 15.41 -35.06
N ILE A 200 -14.10 14.98 -35.81
CA ILE A 200 -13.23 13.87 -35.39
C ILE A 200 -12.28 14.28 -34.26
N ASP A 201 -11.89 15.56 -34.20
CA ASP A 201 -11.02 16.10 -33.15
C ASP A 201 -11.81 16.23 -31.85
N GLU A 202 -13.08 16.66 -31.92
CA GLU A 202 -14.00 16.68 -30.77
C GLU A 202 -14.29 15.26 -30.25
N LEU A 203 -14.53 14.31 -31.14
CA LEU A 203 -14.69 12.90 -30.78
C LEU A 203 -13.43 12.34 -30.11
N TYR A 204 -12.24 12.68 -30.58
CA TYR A 204 -10.98 12.26 -29.95
C TYR A 204 -10.82 12.87 -28.56
N ILE A 205 -11.23 14.12 -28.37
CA ILE A 205 -11.25 14.80 -27.06
C ILE A 205 -12.25 14.12 -26.11
N ASP A 206 -13.43 13.73 -26.59
CA ASP A 206 -14.44 13.00 -25.81
C ASP A 206 -13.98 11.59 -25.43
N LEU A 207 -13.26 10.91 -26.33
CA LEU A 207 -12.64 9.61 -26.07
C LEU A 207 -11.46 9.72 -25.08
N CYS A 208 -10.63 10.76 -25.20
CA CYS A 208 -9.47 10.98 -24.31
C CYS A 208 -9.84 11.70 -22.99
N GLY A 209 -11.02 12.28 -22.87
CA GLY A 209 -11.45 12.96 -21.64
C GLY A 209 -10.78 14.31 -21.38
N GLY A 210 -10.54 15.12 -22.42
CA GLY A 210 -10.01 16.49 -22.30
C GLY A 210 -8.54 16.61 -21.89
N ILE A 211 -7.71 17.28 -22.69
CA ILE A 211 -6.31 17.57 -22.34
C ILE A 211 -6.29 18.79 -21.39
N CYS A 212 -5.64 18.67 -20.22
CA CYS A 212 -5.54 19.76 -19.25
C CYS A 212 -5.04 21.06 -19.89
N GLY A 213 -5.86 22.11 -19.86
CA GLY A 213 -5.44 23.44 -20.35
C GLY A 213 -6.47 24.56 -20.21
N GLU A 214 -7.77 24.31 -20.36
CA GLU A 214 -8.78 25.35 -20.22
C GLU A 214 -9.97 24.88 -19.37
N MET A 215 -10.39 25.78 -18.47
CA MET A 215 -11.44 25.58 -17.47
C MET A 215 -12.76 25.15 -18.11
N VAL A 216 -13.13 23.88 -17.99
CA VAL A 216 -14.52 23.42 -18.13
C VAL A 216 -14.76 22.29 -17.13
N GLU A 217 -15.94 22.31 -16.51
CA GLU A 217 -16.37 21.48 -15.39
C GLU A 217 -16.15 19.97 -15.61
N PHE A 218 -15.81 19.26 -14.53
CA PHE A 218 -15.55 17.82 -14.49
C PHE A 218 -16.81 17.00 -14.80
N GLU A 219 -17.06 16.70 -16.07
CA GLU A 219 -17.79 15.48 -16.44
C GLU A 219 -16.76 14.37 -16.72
N PRO A 220 -16.90 13.15 -16.15
CA PRO A 220 -16.00 12.04 -16.43
C PRO A 220 -16.30 11.46 -17.81
N LYS A 221 -15.80 12.12 -18.86
CA LYS A 221 -15.82 11.60 -20.23
C LYS A 221 -14.48 10.93 -20.52
N GLY A 222 -14.51 9.80 -21.22
CA GLY A 222 -13.31 9.10 -21.67
C GLY A 222 -13.52 7.59 -21.81
N LEU A 223 -12.89 6.99 -22.82
CA LEU A 223 -12.96 5.56 -23.12
C LEU A 223 -11.83 4.82 -22.40
N LEU A 224 -12.16 3.82 -21.59
CA LEU A 224 -11.17 2.94 -20.97
C LEU A 224 -11.08 1.60 -21.71
N ILE A 225 -9.86 1.21 -22.08
CA ILE A 225 -9.47 -0.07 -22.67
C ILE A 225 -9.13 -1.06 -21.54
N TRP A 226 -10.13 -1.86 -21.15
CA TRP A 226 -10.03 -2.79 -20.02
C TRP A 226 -9.27 -4.10 -20.31
N ARG A 227 -9.02 -4.43 -21.59
CA ARG A 227 -8.34 -5.66 -22.07
C ARG A 227 -7.54 -5.38 -23.36
N ASP A 228 -6.94 -6.40 -23.99
CA ASP A 228 -6.34 -6.24 -25.32
C ASP A 228 -7.32 -5.50 -26.25
N PRO A 229 -6.88 -4.43 -26.94
CA PRO A 229 -7.78 -3.60 -27.74
C PRO A 229 -8.52 -4.41 -28.81
N CYS A 230 -8.01 -5.53 -29.28
CA CYS A 230 -8.47 -6.22 -30.48
C CYS A 230 -9.35 -7.47 -30.24
N ARG A 231 -10.06 -7.56 -29.11
CA ARG A 231 -10.94 -8.72 -28.82
C ARG A 231 -12.41 -8.35 -28.99
N LYS A 232 -13.17 -9.15 -29.75
CA LYS A 232 -14.65 -9.06 -29.75
C LYS A 232 -15.19 -9.20 -28.32
N PRO A 233 -16.21 -8.42 -27.92
CA PRO A 233 -16.83 -8.58 -26.61
C PRO A 233 -17.45 -9.98 -26.51
N ALA A 234 -16.99 -10.76 -25.54
CA ALA A 234 -17.75 -11.92 -25.09
C ALA A 234 -18.97 -11.37 -24.34
N ARG A 235 -20.16 -11.70 -24.84
CA ARG A 235 -21.51 -11.51 -24.26
C ARG A 235 -21.55 -10.47 -23.13
N GLU A 236 -21.92 -9.24 -23.48
CA GLU A 236 -22.06 -8.15 -22.51
C GLU A 236 -23.03 -8.51 -21.37
N PRO A 237 -22.66 -8.25 -20.10
CA PRO A 237 -23.65 -8.01 -19.06
C PRO A 237 -24.41 -6.71 -19.42
N SER A 238 -25.69 -6.65 -19.03
CA SER A 238 -26.60 -5.56 -19.41
C SER A 238 -26.01 -4.15 -19.11
N PRO A 239 -26.37 -3.12 -19.92
CA PRO A 239 -25.75 -1.79 -19.88
C PRO A 239 -26.04 -0.96 -18.60
N SER A 240 -26.60 -1.57 -17.55
CA SER A 240 -26.87 -0.93 -16.26
C SER A 240 -25.82 -1.23 -15.19
N GLN A 241 -24.72 -1.92 -15.51
CA GLN A 241 -23.71 -2.34 -14.53
C GLN A 241 -22.34 -1.71 -14.82
N SER A 242 -21.73 -1.08 -13.81
CA SER A 242 -20.37 -0.54 -13.91
C SER A 242 -19.35 -1.68 -14.09
N PRO A 243 -18.30 -1.51 -14.92
CA PRO A 243 -17.32 -2.57 -15.22
C PRO A 243 -16.49 -3.06 -14.03
N ASP A 244 -16.38 -2.27 -12.95
CA ASP A 244 -15.62 -2.60 -11.73
C ASP A 244 -16.14 -3.87 -11.01
N ASN A 245 -17.32 -4.38 -11.36
CA ASN A 245 -17.96 -5.52 -10.70
C ASN A 245 -17.75 -6.90 -11.37
N THR A 246 -16.99 -7.03 -12.46
CA THR A 246 -16.97 -8.31 -13.22
C THR A 246 -16.26 -9.47 -12.51
N SER A 247 -15.20 -9.21 -11.74
CA SER A 247 -14.57 -10.23 -10.88
C SER A 247 -15.43 -10.53 -9.66
N SER A 248 -16.01 -9.50 -9.03
CA SER A 248 -16.91 -9.64 -7.88
C SER A 248 -18.18 -10.42 -8.23
N LEU A 249 -18.73 -10.22 -9.42
CA LEU A 249 -19.83 -10.99 -9.99
C LEU A 249 -19.48 -12.48 -10.16
N CYS A 250 -18.29 -12.80 -10.70
CA CYS A 250 -17.85 -14.19 -10.86
C CYS A 250 -17.62 -14.90 -9.51
N TYR A 251 -17.07 -14.19 -8.52
CA TYR A 251 -16.89 -14.73 -7.17
C TYR A 251 -18.23 -14.92 -6.45
N SER A 252 -19.15 -13.96 -6.54
CA SER A 252 -20.48 -14.06 -5.94
C SER A 252 -21.31 -15.18 -6.59
N SER A 253 -21.28 -15.30 -7.92
CA SER A 253 -21.84 -16.44 -8.67
C SER A 253 -21.23 -17.75 -8.18
N ALA A 254 -19.90 -17.89 -8.23
CA ALA A 254 -19.24 -19.12 -7.78
C ALA A 254 -19.53 -19.46 -6.31
N CYS A 255 -19.71 -18.49 -5.43
CA CYS A 255 -20.01 -18.74 -4.02
C CYS A 255 -21.44 -19.24 -3.81
N VAL A 256 -22.42 -18.59 -4.43
CA VAL A 256 -23.83 -18.99 -4.32
C VAL A 256 -24.08 -20.31 -5.07
N THR A 257 -23.46 -20.51 -6.22
CA THR A 257 -23.63 -21.75 -6.99
C THR A 257 -22.75 -22.90 -6.48
N ASN A 258 -21.65 -22.68 -5.73
CA ASN A 258 -21.01 -23.76 -4.96
C ASN A 258 -21.75 -24.10 -3.66
N ILE A 259 -22.55 -23.16 -3.11
CA ILE A 259 -23.52 -23.48 -2.05
C ILE A 259 -24.60 -24.42 -2.59
N TRP A 260 -24.98 -24.30 -3.87
CA TRP A 260 -26.07 -25.08 -4.48
C TRP A 260 -25.91 -26.60 -4.43
N PRO A 261 -24.78 -27.24 -4.83
CA PRO A 261 -24.57 -28.68 -4.65
C PRO A 261 -24.58 -29.11 -3.18
N ILE A 262 -24.01 -28.28 -2.29
CA ILE A 262 -24.01 -28.51 -0.84
C ILE A 262 -25.45 -28.50 -0.31
N TRP A 263 -26.27 -27.57 -0.80
CA TRP A 263 -27.68 -27.42 -0.50
C TRP A 263 -28.49 -28.60 -1.07
N SER A 264 -28.37 -28.92 -2.36
CA SER A 264 -29.14 -29.99 -2.99
C SER A 264 -28.82 -31.39 -2.46
N GLU A 265 -27.57 -31.68 -2.10
CA GLU A 265 -27.20 -33.03 -1.60
C GLU A 265 -27.38 -33.18 -0.08
N VAL A 266 -27.14 -32.14 0.72
CA VAL A 266 -27.14 -32.25 2.20
C VAL A 266 -28.37 -31.61 2.85
N TYR A 267 -28.95 -30.55 2.27
CA TYR A 267 -30.17 -29.93 2.79
C TYR A 267 -31.42 -30.77 2.51
N LEU A 268 -31.46 -31.49 1.39
CA LEU A 268 -32.56 -32.40 1.05
C LEU A 268 -32.53 -33.75 1.80
N MET A 269 -31.47 -34.02 2.58
CA MET A 269 -31.25 -35.33 3.23
C MET A 269 -31.85 -35.49 4.63
N ASP A 270 -32.57 -34.51 5.19
CA ASP A 270 -33.07 -34.52 6.59
C ASP A 270 -31.99 -35.01 7.59
N HIS A 271 -30.79 -34.42 7.47
CA HIS A 271 -29.62 -34.84 8.23
C HIS A 271 -29.54 -34.08 9.56
N HIS A 272 -29.25 -34.78 10.66
CA HIS A 272 -29.15 -34.20 12.02
C HIS A 272 -28.22 -32.98 12.14
N SER A 273 -27.26 -32.82 11.22
CA SER A 273 -26.36 -31.66 11.17
C SER A 273 -27.05 -30.32 10.89
N HIS A 274 -28.34 -30.32 10.52
CA HIS A 274 -29.14 -29.10 10.38
C HIS A 274 -29.50 -28.47 11.72
N SER A 275 -29.61 -29.29 12.78
CA SER A 275 -30.01 -28.85 14.12
C SER A 275 -28.92 -29.07 15.18
N GLU A 276 -28.00 -30.01 14.95
CA GLU A 276 -26.99 -30.42 15.92
C GLU A 276 -25.57 -30.47 15.30
N GLY A 277 -24.53 -30.46 16.15
CA GLY A 277 -23.14 -30.55 15.71
C GLY A 277 -22.52 -29.24 15.21
N PRO A 278 -21.26 -29.29 14.71
CA PRO A 278 -20.43 -28.11 14.49
C PRO A 278 -20.78 -27.31 13.21
N TYR A 279 -21.67 -27.81 12.36
CA TYR A 279 -22.02 -27.21 11.07
C TYR A 279 -23.47 -26.69 11.00
N LYS A 280 -24.23 -26.74 12.11
CA LYS A 280 -25.62 -26.25 12.14
C LYS A 280 -25.73 -24.77 11.72
N ASP A 281 -24.74 -23.96 12.08
CA ASP A 281 -24.72 -22.52 11.80
C ASP A 281 -24.29 -22.22 10.34
N PHE A 282 -23.53 -23.12 9.70
CA PHE A 282 -23.27 -23.05 8.26
C PHE A 282 -24.58 -23.09 7.45
N PHE A 283 -25.55 -23.92 7.84
CA PHE A 283 -26.84 -23.98 7.14
C PHE A 283 -27.68 -22.71 7.33
N LYS A 284 -27.53 -22.01 8.47
CA LYS A 284 -28.15 -20.69 8.67
C LYS A 284 -27.52 -19.64 7.77
N PHE A 285 -26.18 -19.61 7.70
CA PHE A 285 -25.44 -18.78 6.76
C PHE A 285 -25.84 -19.05 5.31
N ALA A 286 -25.85 -20.32 4.88
CA ALA A 286 -26.23 -20.68 3.52
C ALA A 286 -27.64 -20.21 3.17
N ARG A 287 -28.60 -20.37 4.09
CA ARG A 287 -29.98 -19.88 3.93
C ARG A 287 -30.04 -18.35 3.80
N HIS A 288 -29.26 -17.64 4.61
CA HIS A 288 -29.23 -16.17 4.62
C HIS A 288 -28.81 -15.57 3.27
N PHE A 289 -27.91 -16.24 2.54
CA PHE A 289 -27.51 -15.79 1.19
C PHE A 289 -28.42 -16.35 0.08
N TYR A 290 -28.97 -17.55 0.26
CA TYR A 290 -29.76 -18.23 -0.76
C TYR A 290 -31.18 -17.67 -0.91
N GLU A 291 -31.90 -17.45 0.20
CA GLU A 291 -33.30 -16.97 0.13
C GLU A 291 -33.43 -15.59 -0.53
N PRO A 292 -32.56 -14.58 -0.24
CA PRO A 292 -32.57 -13.32 -0.98
C PRO A 292 -32.18 -13.50 -2.45
N ALA A 293 -31.27 -14.42 -2.78
CA ALA A 293 -30.86 -14.68 -4.16
C ALA A 293 -32.05 -15.21 -5.00
N GLU A 294 -32.79 -16.20 -4.52
CA GLU A 294 -34.01 -16.70 -5.19
C GLU A 294 -35.05 -15.61 -5.42
N ASN A 295 -35.15 -14.65 -4.49
CA ASN A 295 -36.09 -13.53 -4.58
C ASN A 295 -35.55 -12.34 -5.39
N GLY A 296 -34.36 -12.43 -5.98
CA GLY A 296 -33.73 -11.35 -6.75
C GLY A 296 -33.33 -10.14 -5.90
N GLN A 297 -33.11 -10.34 -4.60
CA GLN A 297 -32.81 -9.30 -3.61
C GLN A 297 -31.33 -9.21 -3.24
N LEU A 298 -30.51 -10.20 -3.63
CA LEU A 298 -29.07 -10.17 -3.36
C LEU A 298 -28.36 -9.24 -4.37
N PRO A 299 -27.61 -8.21 -3.91
CA PRO A 299 -26.84 -7.36 -4.81
C PRO A 299 -25.91 -8.20 -5.69
N TYR A 300 -25.82 -7.89 -6.99
CA TYR A 300 -24.97 -8.56 -7.96
C TYR A 300 -25.35 -10.01 -8.32
N TRP A 301 -26.44 -10.56 -7.75
CA TRP A 301 -27.00 -11.84 -8.20
C TRP A 301 -27.74 -11.68 -9.53
N GLN A 302 -27.55 -12.63 -10.45
CA GLN A 302 -28.35 -12.73 -11.68
C GLN A 302 -29.30 -13.92 -11.55
N ALA A 303 -30.58 -13.70 -11.82
CA ALA A 303 -31.61 -14.74 -11.68
C ALA A 303 -31.28 -16.00 -12.50
N ASP A 304 -30.69 -15.83 -13.68
CA ASP A 304 -30.31 -16.93 -14.57
C ASP A 304 -29.21 -17.84 -13.97
N TRP A 305 -28.47 -17.40 -12.94
CA TRP A 305 -27.49 -18.24 -12.23
C TRP A 305 -28.14 -19.33 -11.37
N ALA A 306 -29.45 -19.22 -11.09
CA ALA A 306 -30.18 -20.30 -10.43
C ALA A 306 -30.24 -21.58 -11.28
N ASP A 307 -30.06 -21.45 -12.60
CA ASP A 307 -30.12 -22.55 -13.57
C ASP A 307 -28.73 -23.13 -13.92
N ASP A 308 -27.65 -22.60 -13.34
CA ASP A 308 -26.28 -23.06 -13.59
C ASP A 308 -26.09 -24.53 -13.16
N THR A 309 -25.52 -25.34 -14.06
CA THR A 309 -25.23 -26.75 -13.79
C THR A 309 -23.84 -26.97 -13.19
N PRO A 310 -23.60 -28.06 -12.42
CA PRO A 310 -22.27 -28.39 -11.91
C PRO A 310 -21.18 -28.45 -12.98
N ASP A 311 -21.50 -28.90 -14.21
CA ASP A 311 -20.56 -28.97 -15.32
C ASP A 311 -20.20 -27.58 -15.87
N GLU A 312 -21.16 -26.66 -15.93
CA GLU A 312 -20.91 -25.25 -16.32
C GLU A 312 -20.03 -24.54 -15.29
N LEU A 313 -20.24 -24.80 -14.00
CA LEU A 313 -19.41 -24.27 -12.92
C LEU A 313 -17.99 -24.86 -12.93
N LEU A 314 -17.86 -26.16 -13.21
CA LEU A 314 -16.56 -26.79 -13.41
C LEU A 314 -15.84 -26.15 -14.60
N GLY A 315 -16.52 -25.91 -15.71
CA GLY A 315 -15.96 -25.18 -16.87
C GLY A 315 -15.52 -23.76 -16.53
N LEU A 316 -16.29 -23.01 -15.72
CA LEU A 316 -15.89 -21.69 -15.21
C LEU A 316 -14.67 -21.78 -14.29
N SER A 317 -14.61 -22.81 -13.44
CA SER A 317 -13.48 -23.04 -12.54
C SER A 317 -12.19 -23.39 -13.29
N GLU A 318 -12.28 -24.08 -14.43
CA GLU A 318 -11.17 -24.33 -15.35
C GLU A 318 -10.71 -23.03 -16.03
N TYR A 319 -11.65 -22.17 -16.43
CA TYR A 319 -11.33 -20.86 -17.02
C TYR A 319 -10.59 -19.94 -16.02
N TYR A 320 -10.91 -20.03 -14.73
CA TYR A 320 -10.23 -19.31 -13.66
C TYR A 320 -9.29 -20.21 -12.84
N ALA A 321 -8.65 -21.20 -13.48
CA ALA A 321 -7.78 -22.16 -12.79
C ALA A 321 -6.59 -21.54 -12.03
N ASP A 322 -6.21 -20.30 -12.35
CA ASP A 322 -5.16 -19.56 -11.64
C ASP A 322 -5.67 -18.85 -10.37
N ALA A 323 -6.99 -18.70 -10.19
CA ALA A 323 -7.60 -18.06 -9.03
C ALA A 323 -7.55 -18.99 -7.80
N VAL A 324 -6.66 -18.66 -6.86
CA VAL A 324 -6.39 -19.48 -5.67
C VAL A 324 -7.64 -19.74 -4.83
N ASP A 325 -8.44 -18.69 -4.62
CA ASP A 325 -9.71 -18.72 -3.89
C ASP A 325 -10.71 -19.72 -4.48
N LEU A 326 -10.89 -19.72 -5.81
CA LEU A 326 -11.84 -20.59 -6.50
C LEU A 326 -11.40 -22.05 -6.44
N ARG A 327 -10.09 -22.32 -6.49
CA ARG A 327 -9.56 -23.68 -6.33
C ARG A 327 -9.83 -24.24 -4.94
N LEU A 328 -9.61 -23.44 -3.90
CA LEU A 328 -9.88 -23.84 -2.52
C LEU A 328 -11.39 -24.03 -2.30
N LEU A 329 -12.20 -23.09 -2.80
CA LEU A 329 -13.67 -23.17 -2.76
C LEU A 329 -14.19 -24.44 -3.44
N SER A 330 -13.73 -24.74 -4.66
CA SER A 330 -14.12 -25.93 -5.41
C SER A 330 -13.71 -27.23 -4.69
N ALA A 331 -12.47 -27.28 -4.18
CA ALA A 331 -11.97 -28.45 -3.46
C ALA A 331 -12.76 -28.73 -2.17
N LEU A 332 -13.08 -27.69 -1.39
CA LEU A 332 -13.88 -27.83 -0.17
C LEU A 332 -15.34 -28.13 -0.48
N GLY A 333 -15.93 -27.45 -1.46
CA GLY A 333 -17.33 -27.64 -1.86
C GLY A 333 -17.63 -29.06 -2.33
N ALA A 334 -16.79 -29.60 -3.23
CA ALA A 334 -16.91 -30.97 -3.72
C ALA A 334 -16.80 -32.05 -2.62
N ASN A 335 -16.16 -31.73 -1.50
CA ASN A 335 -15.98 -32.66 -0.37
C ASN A 335 -16.86 -32.32 0.84
N PHE A 336 -17.68 -31.28 0.77
CA PHE A 336 -18.46 -30.80 1.91
C PHE A 336 -19.42 -31.86 2.49
N PRO A 337 -20.14 -32.67 1.68
CA PRO A 337 -20.93 -33.77 2.22
C PRO A 337 -20.08 -34.77 3.03
N ALA A 338 -18.88 -35.09 2.57
CA ALA A 338 -17.95 -35.97 3.27
C ALA A 338 -17.40 -35.33 4.55
N ILE A 339 -17.21 -34.01 4.58
CA ILE A 339 -16.82 -33.23 5.77
C ILE A 339 -17.92 -33.30 6.83
N VAL A 340 -19.18 -33.04 6.45
CA VAL A 340 -20.34 -33.07 7.37
C VAL A 340 -20.58 -34.47 7.92
N MET A 341 -20.39 -35.51 7.09
CA MET A 341 -20.46 -36.91 7.52
C MET A 341 -19.25 -37.38 8.36
N GLY A 342 -18.24 -36.52 8.57
CA GLY A 342 -17.02 -36.87 9.32
C GLY A 342 -16.12 -37.89 8.62
N LYS A 343 -16.25 -38.07 7.30
CA LYS A 343 -15.42 -38.99 6.49
C LYS A 343 -14.06 -38.41 6.13
N THR A 344 -13.94 -37.09 6.11
CA THR A 344 -12.69 -36.33 5.88
C THR A 344 -12.75 -35.01 6.64
N THR A 345 -11.62 -34.32 6.76
CA THR A 345 -11.56 -33.00 7.39
C THR A 345 -11.25 -31.90 6.37
N PRO A 346 -11.76 -30.67 6.56
CA PRO A 346 -11.45 -29.52 5.70
C PRO A 346 -9.94 -29.19 5.72
N VAL A 347 -9.26 -29.47 6.83
CA VAL A 347 -7.80 -29.27 6.96
C VAL A 347 -7.03 -30.24 6.07
N GLU A 348 -7.39 -31.53 6.06
CA GLU A 348 -6.77 -32.51 5.16
C GLU A 348 -6.91 -32.10 3.69
N ILE A 349 -8.08 -31.61 3.28
CA ILE A 349 -8.33 -31.10 1.93
C ILE A 349 -7.51 -29.84 1.66
N GLY A 350 -7.51 -28.87 2.58
CA GLY A 350 -6.75 -27.63 2.44
C GLY A 350 -5.23 -27.82 2.41
N MET A 351 -4.72 -28.90 3.00
CA MET A 351 -3.30 -29.28 2.93
C MET A 351 -2.93 -29.98 1.62
N GLN A 352 -3.87 -30.65 0.94
CA GLN A 352 -3.64 -31.22 -0.38
C GLN A 352 -3.28 -30.09 -1.36
N GLY A 353 -2.24 -30.27 -2.17
CA GLY A 353 -1.82 -29.25 -3.14
C GLY A 353 -1.43 -27.89 -2.53
N ASN A 354 -1.23 -27.81 -1.21
CA ASN A 354 -0.90 -26.57 -0.49
C ASN A 354 -1.96 -25.46 -0.63
N PHE A 355 -3.25 -25.80 -0.81
CA PHE A 355 -4.31 -24.83 -1.08
C PHE A 355 -4.43 -23.77 0.01
N LEU A 356 -4.44 -24.16 1.29
CA LEU A 356 -4.65 -23.22 2.40
C LEU A 356 -3.49 -22.22 2.54
N ALA A 357 -2.25 -22.69 2.41
CA ALA A 357 -1.08 -21.81 2.48
C ALA A 357 -0.97 -20.88 1.26
N ASN A 358 -1.37 -21.37 0.06
CA ASN A 358 -1.47 -20.53 -1.13
C ASN A 358 -2.56 -19.48 -0.97
N PHE A 359 -3.72 -19.81 -0.40
CA PHE A 359 -4.78 -18.85 -0.10
C PHE A 359 -4.26 -17.73 0.80
N HIS A 360 -3.65 -18.06 1.94
CA HIS A 360 -3.11 -17.04 2.85
C HIS A 360 -2.00 -16.17 2.25
N SER A 361 -1.31 -16.64 1.20
CA SER A 361 -0.20 -15.89 0.58
C SER A 361 -0.63 -15.09 -0.66
N ASN A 362 -1.50 -15.66 -1.47
CA ASN A 362 -1.82 -15.19 -2.83
C ASN A 362 -3.33 -15.10 -3.10
N GLY A 363 -4.17 -15.35 -2.09
CA GLY A 363 -5.61 -15.17 -2.19
C GLY A 363 -5.97 -13.70 -2.42
N LEU A 364 -7.15 -13.49 -3.00
CA LEU A 364 -7.63 -12.16 -3.37
C LEU A 364 -7.63 -11.19 -2.17
N GLY A 365 -6.98 -10.04 -2.34
CA GLY A 365 -6.87 -8.98 -1.34
C GLY A 365 -5.72 -9.11 -0.34
N ASN A 366 -5.08 -10.28 -0.23
CA ASN A 366 -4.07 -10.52 0.80
C ASN A 366 -2.80 -9.65 0.63
N ALA A 367 -2.44 -9.30 -0.60
CA ALA A 367 -1.30 -8.42 -0.85
C ALA A 367 -1.58 -7.00 -0.33
N GLU A 368 -2.78 -6.50 -0.57
CA GLU A 368 -3.28 -5.20 -0.15
C GLU A 368 -3.38 -5.11 1.38
N TYR A 369 -3.98 -6.11 2.04
CA TYR A 369 -4.06 -6.13 3.50
C TYR A 369 -2.69 -6.23 4.17
N THR A 370 -1.78 -7.01 3.57
CA THR A 370 -0.40 -7.11 4.06
C THR A 370 0.33 -5.78 3.91
N ASP A 371 0.12 -5.04 2.82
CA ASP A 371 0.68 -3.70 2.63
C ASP A 371 0.12 -2.70 3.65
N TYR A 372 -1.19 -2.70 3.88
CA TYR A 372 -1.81 -1.88 4.92
C TYR A 372 -1.24 -2.18 6.31
N LEU A 373 -1.09 -3.47 6.65
CA LEU A 373 -0.51 -3.88 7.92
C LEU A 373 0.94 -3.41 8.05
N ALA A 374 1.76 -3.66 7.03
CA ALA A 374 3.15 -3.23 6.99
C ALA A 374 3.30 -1.70 7.12
N ARG A 375 2.50 -0.93 6.39
CA ARG A 375 2.52 0.54 6.44
C ARG A 375 2.10 1.09 7.80
N THR A 376 1.11 0.49 8.45
CA THR A 376 0.66 0.89 9.80
C THR A 376 1.74 0.60 10.83
N VAL A 377 2.31 -0.61 10.81
CA VAL A 377 3.40 -0.98 11.74
C VAL A 377 4.64 -0.11 11.51
N LYS A 378 4.96 0.23 10.26
CA LYS A 378 6.04 1.16 9.91
C LYS A 378 5.83 2.56 10.50
N GLN A 379 4.61 3.08 10.49
CA GLN A 379 4.32 4.38 11.11
C GLN A 379 4.47 4.33 12.63
N LEU A 380 4.02 3.24 13.25
CA LEU A 380 4.15 3.03 14.70
C LEU A 380 5.61 2.90 15.12
N THR A 381 6.42 2.11 14.42
CA THR A 381 7.86 1.96 14.69
C THR A 381 8.66 3.22 14.38
N HIS A 382 8.23 4.02 13.38
CA HIS A 382 8.81 5.34 13.13
C HIS A 382 8.61 6.29 14.33
N ARG A 383 7.41 6.29 14.93
CA ARG A 383 7.13 7.11 16.12
C ARG A 383 7.78 6.53 17.38
N TYR A 384 7.56 5.26 17.65
CA TYR A 384 8.05 4.55 18.81
C TYR A 384 9.14 3.58 18.35
N SER A 385 10.40 4.02 18.38
CA SER A 385 11.52 3.17 17.98
C SER A 385 11.62 1.94 18.89
N HIS A 386 11.98 0.80 18.32
CA HIS A 386 12.23 -0.45 19.06
C HIS A 386 11.00 -0.97 19.84
N LEU A 387 9.85 -1.10 19.18
CA LEU A 387 8.66 -1.70 19.80
C LEU A 387 8.87 -3.17 20.16
N SER A 388 8.42 -3.57 21.36
CA SER A 388 8.14 -4.97 21.69
C SER A 388 6.79 -5.38 21.12
N THR A 389 6.82 -6.20 20.07
CA THR A 389 5.63 -6.58 19.28
C THR A 389 5.24 -8.03 19.53
N LEU A 390 3.95 -8.27 19.76
CA LEU A 390 3.33 -9.60 19.80
C LEU A 390 2.37 -9.77 18.62
N ASP A 391 2.58 -10.80 17.82
CA ASP A 391 1.65 -11.21 16.76
C ASP A 391 0.80 -12.39 17.24
N VAL A 392 -0.45 -12.11 17.55
CA VAL A 392 -1.42 -13.12 18.02
C VAL A 392 -1.96 -13.84 16.80
N GLY A 393 -1.90 -15.17 16.82
CA GLY A 393 -2.53 -15.97 15.77
C GLY A 393 -1.74 -16.11 14.48
N ALA A 394 -0.44 -15.80 14.49
CA ALA A 394 0.42 -15.77 13.31
C ALA A 394 0.36 -17.00 12.37
N GLY A 395 -0.08 -18.18 12.83
CA GLY A 395 -0.34 -19.34 11.99
C GLY A 395 0.87 -19.78 11.15
N THR A 396 0.75 -19.74 9.82
CA THR A 396 1.83 -20.04 8.85
C THR A 396 2.87 -18.91 8.70
N ALA A 397 2.75 -17.87 9.52
CA ALA A 397 3.53 -16.65 9.54
C ALA A 397 3.44 -15.81 8.26
N GLY A 398 2.29 -15.80 7.58
CA GLY A 398 2.06 -14.96 6.39
C GLY A 398 2.17 -13.46 6.70
N ALA A 399 1.30 -12.96 7.58
CA ALA A 399 1.31 -11.58 8.05
C ALA A 399 2.66 -11.18 8.70
N PRO A 400 3.23 -11.95 9.67
CA PRO A 400 4.55 -11.64 10.22
C PRO A 400 5.65 -11.49 9.16
N LYS A 401 5.69 -12.34 8.13
CA LYS A 401 6.70 -12.24 7.06
C LYS A 401 6.53 -10.96 6.25
N GLY A 402 5.29 -10.55 5.98
CA GLY A 402 4.99 -9.30 5.30
C GLY A 402 5.50 -8.09 6.09
N VAL A 403 5.15 -8.04 7.38
CA VAL A 403 5.57 -6.97 8.29
C VAL A 403 7.09 -6.91 8.44
N VAL A 404 7.74 -8.03 8.78
CA VAL A 404 9.20 -8.10 9.01
C VAL A 404 10.01 -7.90 7.72
N LYS A 405 9.42 -8.13 6.55
CA LYS A 405 10.06 -7.81 5.27
C LYS A 405 10.03 -6.30 4.99
N ALA A 406 8.94 -5.63 5.38
CA ALA A 406 8.73 -4.20 5.12
C ALA A 406 9.38 -3.31 6.18
N GLU A 407 9.50 -3.81 7.42
CA GLU A 407 10.05 -3.10 8.56
C GLU A 407 10.96 -4.04 9.37
N THR A 408 12.06 -3.50 9.87
CA THR A 408 13.05 -4.26 10.65
C THR A 408 13.39 -3.61 11.99
N ASP A 409 12.89 -2.40 12.26
CA ASP A 409 13.15 -1.64 13.49
C ASP A 409 12.21 -2.06 14.64
N PHE A 410 12.43 -3.26 15.16
CA PHE A 410 11.75 -3.79 16.35
C PHE A 410 12.78 -4.11 17.44
N GLU A 411 12.40 -3.94 18.72
CA GLU A 411 13.18 -4.55 19.82
C GLU A 411 13.01 -6.07 19.78
N SER A 412 11.75 -6.50 19.66
CA SER A 412 11.39 -7.90 19.47
C SER A 412 10.10 -8.02 18.68
N TYR A 413 10.02 -9.06 17.84
CA TYR A 413 8.80 -9.43 17.14
C TYR A 413 8.48 -10.90 17.48
N THR A 414 7.57 -11.10 18.42
CA THR A 414 7.21 -12.42 18.96
C THR A 414 5.98 -12.95 18.26
N PHE A 415 6.04 -14.15 17.70
CA PHE A 415 4.88 -14.85 17.17
C PHE A 415 4.87 -16.32 17.65
N PRO A 416 3.95 -16.71 18.55
CA PRO A 416 3.88 -18.08 19.06
C PRO A 416 3.53 -19.08 17.95
N GLY A 417 4.19 -20.25 17.98
CA GLY A 417 3.75 -21.40 17.20
C GLY A 417 2.48 -22.04 17.78
N ILE A 418 1.80 -22.86 16.99
CA ILE A 418 0.53 -23.54 17.33
C ILE A 418 0.59 -24.32 18.66
N SER A 419 1.79 -24.66 19.17
CA SER A 419 2.01 -25.45 20.38
C SER A 419 2.55 -24.70 21.62
N SER A 420 2.72 -23.37 21.58
CA SER A 420 3.21 -22.62 22.74
C SER A 420 2.07 -22.19 23.65
N GLY A 421 1.83 -22.96 24.71
CA GLY A 421 0.88 -22.61 25.77
C GLY A 421 1.33 -21.40 26.59
N GLN A 422 0.38 -20.49 26.82
CA GLN A 422 0.18 -19.61 27.98
C GLN A 422 1.40 -19.37 28.88
N GLY A 423 2.21 -18.37 28.53
CA GLY A 423 3.33 -17.90 29.35
C GLY A 423 3.73 -16.43 29.09
N PHE A 424 2.83 -15.65 28.48
CA PHE A 424 3.08 -14.24 28.20
C PHE A 424 2.88 -13.40 29.46
N ALA A 425 3.77 -12.43 29.67
CA ALA A 425 3.70 -11.54 30.80
C ALA A 425 2.72 -10.39 30.52
N ASP A 426 1.84 -10.12 31.49
CA ASP A 426 0.89 -9.01 31.42
C ASP A 426 1.65 -7.67 31.34
N GLY A 427 1.13 -6.73 30.54
CA GLY A 427 1.63 -5.36 30.43
C GLY A 427 3.06 -5.26 29.91
N THR A 428 3.48 -6.12 28.97
CA THR A 428 4.86 -6.13 28.47
C THR A 428 5.01 -5.69 27.02
N TYR A 429 3.94 -5.74 26.23
CA TYR A 429 4.01 -5.43 24.80
C TYR A 429 3.59 -3.99 24.49
N ASP A 430 4.30 -3.39 23.54
CA ASP A 430 4.06 -2.03 23.05
C ASP A 430 3.13 -2.02 21.82
N LEU A 431 3.09 -3.15 21.11
CA LEU A 431 2.23 -3.38 19.96
C LEU A 431 1.73 -4.83 19.96
N THR A 432 0.42 -5.00 19.78
CA THR A 432 -0.16 -6.29 19.41
C THR A 432 -0.68 -6.23 17.98
N VAL A 433 -0.31 -7.19 17.17
CA VAL A 433 -0.89 -7.45 15.85
C VAL A 433 -1.79 -8.67 15.96
N ALA A 434 -3.02 -8.58 15.45
CA ALA A 434 -3.94 -9.71 15.38
C ALA A 434 -4.55 -9.75 13.98
N SER A 435 -4.20 -10.78 13.22
CA SER A 435 -4.60 -10.91 11.81
C SER A 435 -5.47 -12.14 11.61
N LEU A 436 -6.77 -11.94 11.38
CA LEU A 436 -7.76 -12.96 11.05
C LEU A 436 -7.77 -14.12 12.06
N VAL A 437 -7.86 -13.78 13.34
CA VAL A 437 -7.77 -14.79 14.42
C VAL A 437 -8.75 -14.54 15.56
N LEU A 438 -9.06 -13.29 15.89
CA LEU A 438 -9.89 -13.01 17.07
C LEU A 438 -11.34 -13.39 16.83
N HIS A 439 -11.81 -13.32 15.58
CA HIS A 439 -13.14 -13.80 15.19
C HIS A 439 -13.36 -15.29 15.52
N ALA A 440 -12.29 -16.10 15.50
CA ALA A 440 -12.32 -17.54 15.72
C ALA A 440 -12.32 -17.94 17.21
N THR A 441 -12.81 -17.06 18.09
CA THR A 441 -13.01 -17.36 19.52
C THR A 441 -14.50 -17.35 19.87
N PRO A 442 -14.91 -18.05 20.95
CA PRO A 442 -16.32 -18.07 21.35
C PRO A 442 -16.84 -16.70 21.76
N PHE A 443 -16.11 -15.97 22.61
CA PHE A 443 -16.53 -14.68 23.15
C PHE A 443 -15.49 -13.60 22.85
N LEU A 444 -15.86 -12.63 22.00
CA LEU A 444 -14.94 -11.56 21.60
C LEU A 444 -14.56 -10.67 22.79
N LYS A 445 -15.51 -10.36 23.68
CA LYS A 445 -15.25 -9.52 24.85
C LYS A 445 -14.16 -10.07 25.77
N ASP A 446 -14.18 -11.37 26.05
CA ASP A 446 -13.15 -12.00 26.88
C ASP A 446 -11.81 -12.12 26.14
N THR A 447 -11.86 -12.31 24.83
CA THR A 447 -10.67 -12.28 23.96
C THR A 447 -10.00 -10.91 24.01
N MET A 448 -10.77 -9.83 23.88
CA MET A 448 -10.27 -8.46 23.94
C MET A 448 -9.70 -8.10 25.31
N ARG A 449 -10.33 -8.56 26.41
CA ARG A 449 -9.76 -8.43 27.76
C ARG A 449 -8.40 -9.12 27.89
N ASN A 450 -8.23 -10.30 27.29
CA ASN A 450 -6.95 -11.00 27.29
C ASN A 450 -5.89 -10.25 26.47
N VAL A 451 -6.25 -9.72 25.29
CA VAL A 451 -5.35 -8.89 24.49
C VAL A 451 -4.95 -7.62 25.26
N ARG A 452 -5.91 -6.96 25.91
CA ARG A 452 -5.66 -5.77 26.73
C ARG A 452 -4.65 -6.02 27.84
N ARG A 453 -4.73 -7.18 28.52
CA ARG A 453 -3.81 -7.54 29.60
C ARG A 453 -2.35 -7.68 29.15
N LEU A 454 -2.10 -7.99 27.89
CA LEU A 454 -0.73 -8.15 27.36
C LEU A 454 -0.06 -6.81 27.05
N LEU A 455 -0.86 -5.78 26.78
CA LEU A 455 -0.39 -4.46 26.36
C LEU A 455 -0.11 -3.54 27.55
N LYS A 456 1.00 -2.79 27.46
CA LYS A 456 1.25 -1.61 28.30
C LYS A 456 0.16 -0.54 28.07
N LEU A 457 0.06 0.44 28.96
CA LEU A 457 -0.81 1.59 28.77
C LEU A 457 -0.30 2.45 27.59
N GLY A 458 -1.19 3.02 26.78
CA GLY A 458 -0.81 3.84 25.62
C GLY A 458 -0.28 3.04 24.42
N SER A 459 -0.12 1.72 24.58
CA SER A 459 0.27 0.80 23.51
C SER A 459 -0.82 0.60 22.47
N HIS A 460 -0.45 0.07 21.31
CA HIS A 460 -1.36 -0.04 20.17
C HIS A 460 -1.76 -1.50 19.89
N LEU A 461 -3.00 -1.65 19.44
CA LEU A 461 -3.53 -2.86 18.82
C LEU A 461 -3.78 -2.57 17.34
N VAL A 462 -3.22 -3.41 16.47
CA VAL A 462 -3.52 -3.42 15.04
C VAL A 462 -4.23 -4.72 14.71
N LEU A 463 -5.49 -4.60 14.31
CA LEU A 463 -6.39 -5.68 14.02
C LEU A 463 -6.60 -5.75 12.51
N LEU A 464 -6.43 -6.91 11.88
CA LEU A 464 -6.94 -7.18 10.54
C LEU A 464 -8.04 -8.21 10.67
N GLU A 465 -9.30 -7.80 10.44
CA GLU A 465 -10.46 -8.67 10.62
C GLU A 465 -11.51 -8.46 9.52
N GLY A 466 -12.36 -9.46 9.34
CA GLY A 466 -13.56 -9.32 8.53
C GLY A 466 -14.56 -8.39 9.21
N THR A 467 -15.12 -7.45 8.45
CA THR A 467 -16.01 -6.40 8.96
C THR A 467 -17.34 -6.28 8.20
N ASN A 468 -17.52 -7.06 7.13
CA ASN A 468 -18.73 -7.05 6.31
C ASN A 468 -19.42 -8.42 6.31
N ASN A 469 -20.58 -8.48 6.96
CA ASN A 469 -21.38 -9.70 7.08
C ASN A 469 -22.10 -10.10 5.78
N GLU A 470 -22.15 -9.21 4.78
CA GLU A 470 -22.84 -9.44 3.49
C GLU A 470 -21.92 -10.10 2.45
N ALA A 471 -20.66 -10.41 2.80
CA ALA A 471 -19.71 -11.00 1.88
C ALA A 471 -19.70 -12.53 1.96
N ALA A 472 -20.42 -13.19 1.02
CA ALA A 472 -20.52 -14.64 0.97
C ALA A 472 -19.18 -15.35 0.77
N ARG A 473 -18.22 -14.73 0.05
CA ARG A 473 -16.96 -15.38 -0.38
C ARG A 473 -16.20 -16.09 0.74
N ILE A 474 -15.90 -15.35 1.81
CA ILE A 474 -15.09 -15.86 2.91
C ILE A 474 -15.89 -16.88 3.73
N GLY A 475 -17.18 -16.62 3.98
CA GLY A 475 -18.06 -17.52 4.71
C GLY A 475 -18.28 -18.85 4.00
N THR A 476 -18.37 -18.87 2.67
CA THR A 476 -18.50 -20.12 1.90
C THR A 476 -17.23 -20.95 1.93
N ILE A 477 -16.04 -20.32 1.86
CA ILE A 477 -14.75 -21.03 1.93
C ILE A 477 -14.53 -21.58 3.35
N PHE A 478 -14.58 -20.72 4.36
CA PHE A 478 -14.18 -21.10 5.71
C PHE A 478 -15.30 -21.70 6.55
N GLY A 479 -16.56 -21.58 6.13
CA GLY A 479 -17.70 -22.21 6.80
C GLY A 479 -17.61 -23.74 6.86
N ALA A 480 -16.80 -24.36 5.99
CA ALA A 480 -16.45 -25.78 6.07
C ALA A 480 -15.58 -26.16 7.28
N PHE A 481 -14.98 -25.18 7.96
CA PHE A 481 -14.15 -25.40 9.14
C PHE A 481 -14.97 -25.20 10.40
N ALA A 482 -15.03 -26.21 11.27
CA ALA A 482 -15.72 -26.11 12.56
C ALA A 482 -15.21 -24.93 13.43
N GLY A 483 -13.92 -24.54 13.27
CA GLY A 483 -13.32 -23.39 13.94
C GLY A 483 -13.84 -22.02 13.48
N TRP A 484 -14.69 -21.98 12.45
CA TRP A 484 -15.35 -20.76 11.96
C TRP A 484 -16.59 -20.38 12.78
N TRP A 485 -17.25 -21.35 13.41
CA TRP A 485 -18.52 -21.18 14.13
C TRP A 485 -18.49 -21.01 15.67
N PRO A 486 -17.34 -20.93 16.39
CA PRO A 486 -17.35 -20.74 17.84
C PRO A 486 -18.14 -19.53 18.32
N GLY A 487 -18.22 -18.47 17.51
CA GLY A 487 -18.90 -17.21 17.86
C GLY A 487 -20.42 -17.26 17.91
N ALA A 488 -21.05 -18.37 17.52
CA ALA A 488 -22.51 -18.48 17.51
C ALA A 488 -23.15 -18.32 18.90
N GLU A 489 -22.39 -18.57 19.99
CA GLU A 489 -22.82 -18.33 21.38
C GLU A 489 -22.75 -16.85 21.80
N ASP A 490 -22.09 -16.00 21.00
CA ASP A 490 -21.88 -14.57 21.19
C ASP A 490 -22.69 -13.76 20.15
N ASP A 491 -23.86 -14.28 19.78
CA ASP A 491 -24.79 -13.76 18.76
C ASP A 491 -24.23 -13.62 17.33
N ARG A 492 -22.99 -14.09 17.08
CA ARG A 492 -22.35 -14.13 15.75
C ARG A 492 -22.73 -15.40 14.99
N VAL A 493 -24.01 -15.53 14.68
CA VAL A 493 -24.62 -16.76 14.15
C VAL A 493 -24.54 -16.93 12.62
N LEU A 494 -24.38 -15.83 11.88
CA LEU A 494 -24.28 -15.84 10.41
C LEU A 494 -22.83 -15.91 9.95
N THR A 495 -21.95 -15.21 10.65
CA THR A 495 -20.52 -15.12 10.36
C THR A 495 -19.80 -14.88 11.68
N PRO A 496 -18.54 -15.34 11.86
CA PRO A 496 -17.76 -15.01 13.05
C PRO A 496 -17.33 -13.55 13.10
N GLN A 497 -17.57 -12.79 12.03
CA GLN A 497 -17.17 -11.40 11.92
C GLN A 497 -18.02 -10.49 12.81
N ALA A 498 -17.43 -9.37 13.21
CA ALA A 498 -18.12 -8.26 13.84
C ALA A 498 -18.01 -7.05 12.92
N THR A 499 -19.10 -6.29 12.81
CA THR A 499 -19.15 -5.05 12.04
C THR A 499 -18.25 -3.98 12.67
N VAL A 500 -17.89 -2.95 11.91
CA VAL A 500 -17.08 -1.83 12.42
C VAL A 500 -17.71 -1.18 13.70
N PRO A 501 -19.03 -0.90 13.77
CA PRO A 501 -19.62 -0.38 15.00
C PRO A 501 -19.56 -1.35 16.19
N GLU A 502 -19.66 -2.65 15.94
CA GLU A 502 -19.51 -3.67 16.98
C GLU A 502 -18.06 -3.72 17.49
N TRP A 503 -17.08 -3.65 16.59
CA TRP A 503 -15.67 -3.52 16.96
C TRP A 503 -15.39 -2.28 17.80
N ASP A 504 -15.88 -1.09 17.38
CA ASP A 504 -15.68 0.15 18.15
C ASP A 504 -16.24 0.01 19.57
N ARG A 505 -17.46 -0.52 19.71
CA ARG A 505 -18.06 -0.78 21.02
C ARG A 505 -17.25 -1.78 21.84
N LEU A 506 -16.87 -2.93 21.27
CA LEU A 506 -16.11 -3.98 21.95
C LEU A 506 -14.75 -3.48 22.44
N LEU A 507 -14.06 -2.69 21.61
CA LEU A 507 -12.78 -2.06 21.93
C LEU A 507 -12.94 -1.11 23.13
N ARG A 508 -13.92 -0.20 23.10
CA ARG A 508 -14.20 0.73 24.20
C ARG A 508 -14.57 0.02 25.50
N GLU A 509 -15.41 -1.02 25.43
CA GLU A 509 -15.80 -1.83 26.59
C GLU A 509 -14.63 -2.65 27.18
N SER A 510 -13.51 -2.75 26.46
CA SER A 510 -12.32 -3.53 26.83
C SER A 510 -11.10 -2.64 27.10
N GLU A 511 -11.32 -1.38 27.49
CA GLU A 511 -10.26 -0.40 27.84
C GLU A 511 -9.33 -0.05 26.67
N PHE A 512 -9.88 0.00 25.46
CA PHE A 512 -9.25 0.61 24.30
C PHE A 512 -9.98 1.90 23.88
N SER A 513 -9.37 2.69 22.98
CA SER A 513 -9.90 3.96 22.48
C SER A 513 -11.11 3.83 21.55
N GLY A 514 -11.40 2.63 21.05
CA GLY A 514 -12.32 2.41 19.92
C GLY A 514 -11.55 2.31 18.60
N CYS A 515 -12.23 2.52 17.48
CA CYS A 515 -11.59 2.46 16.16
C CYS A 515 -10.94 3.82 15.82
N ASP A 516 -9.64 3.97 16.10
CA ASP A 516 -8.90 5.22 15.86
C ASP A 516 -8.59 5.45 14.38
N ALA A 517 -8.34 4.36 13.65
CA ALA A 517 -8.12 4.37 12.22
C ALA A 517 -8.66 3.08 11.60
N ILE A 518 -9.21 3.18 10.40
CA ILE A 518 -9.71 2.04 9.63
C ILE A 518 -9.26 2.20 8.18
N THR A 519 -8.76 1.14 7.55
CA THR A 519 -8.45 1.18 6.11
C THR A 519 -9.73 1.32 5.28
N PRO A 520 -9.68 2.04 4.15
CA PRO A 520 -10.77 2.04 3.19
C PRO A 520 -11.09 0.61 2.73
N ASP A 521 -12.35 0.37 2.44
CA ASP A 521 -12.79 -0.87 1.82
C ASP A 521 -12.87 -0.67 0.29
N PRO A 522 -11.86 -1.12 -0.48
CA PRO A 522 -11.82 -0.88 -1.92
C PRO A 522 -12.90 -1.68 -2.66
N ASP A 523 -13.30 -2.84 -2.13
CA ASP A 523 -14.36 -3.69 -2.65
C ASP A 523 -14.97 -4.48 -1.48
N PRO A 524 -16.07 -4.01 -0.87
CA PRO A 524 -16.62 -4.61 0.33
C PRO A 524 -17.16 -6.03 0.15
N ILE A 525 -17.33 -6.48 -1.08
CA ILE A 525 -17.94 -7.77 -1.39
C ILE A 525 -16.85 -8.80 -1.64
N THR A 526 -15.81 -8.44 -2.40
CA THR A 526 -14.68 -9.35 -2.64
C THR A 526 -13.58 -9.22 -1.62
N MET A 527 -13.44 -8.07 -0.97
CA MET A 527 -12.37 -7.74 -0.04
C MET A 527 -12.94 -7.27 1.33
N PRO A 528 -13.76 -8.10 2.02
CA PRO A 528 -14.58 -7.69 3.18
C PRO A 528 -13.80 -7.55 4.50
N MET A 529 -12.52 -7.23 4.44
CA MET A 529 -11.66 -7.11 5.61
C MET A 529 -11.18 -5.67 5.77
N SER A 530 -11.06 -5.24 7.01
CA SER A 530 -10.51 -3.94 7.35
C SER A 530 -9.38 -4.09 8.35
N LEU A 531 -8.35 -3.26 8.19
CA LEU A 531 -7.38 -3.05 9.25
C LEU A 531 -7.88 -1.94 10.16
N ILE A 532 -7.97 -2.23 11.46
CA ILE A 532 -8.41 -1.33 12.51
C ILE A 532 -7.24 -1.08 13.47
N MET A 533 -6.99 0.18 13.79
CA MET A 533 -6.05 0.57 14.85
C MET A 533 -6.81 1.02 16.09
N SER A 534 -6.30 0.63 17.26
CA SER A 534 -6.81 1.08 18.55
C SER A 534 -5.68 1.23 19.56
N GLN A 535 -5.89 2.01 20.61
CA GLN A 535 -4.91 2.27 21.66
C GLN A 535 -5.42 1.77 23.01
N ALA A 536 -4.56 1.15 23.81
CA ALA A 536 -4.86 0.78 25.19
C ALA A 536 -4.95 2.04 26.06
N VAL A 537 -6.12 2.32 26.63
CA VAL A 537 -6.39 3.60 27.32
C VAL A 537 -6.57 3.45 28.83
N ASN A 538 -6.34 4.57 29.52
CA ASN A 538 -6.78 4.89 30.87
C ASN A 538 -6.90 6.42 30.99
N GLU A 539 -7.09 6.97 32.20
CA GLU A 539 -7.16 8.42 32.43
C GLU A 539 -5.91 9.19 31.94
N LYS A 540 -4.69 8.63 32.11
CA LYS A 540 -3.45 9.22 31.60
C LYS A 540 -3.41 9.28 30.08
N VAL A 541 -3.75 8.17 29.40
CA VAL A 541 -3.78 8.12 27.94
C VAL A 541 -4.90 9.01 27.38
N ALA A 542 -6.07 9.04 28.03
CA ALA A 542 -7.17 9.91 27.64
C ALA A 542 -6.75 11.39 27.68
N PHE A 543 -6.01 11.81 28.71
CA PHE A 543 -5.41 13.13 28.78
C PHE A 543 -4.45 13.43 27.61
N LEU A 544 -3.59 12.47 27.22
CA LEU A 544 -2.67 12.65 26.08
C LEU A 544 -3.36 12.64 24.71
N ARG A 545 -4.64 12.31 24.66
CA ARG A 545 -5.41 12.32 23.41
C ARG A 545 -6.22 13.59 23.30
N GLU A 546 -6.87 14.00 24.39
CA GLU A 546 -7.76 15.15 24.43
C GLU A 546 -7.48 16.01 25.69
N PRO A 547 -6.30 16.65 25.78
CA PRO A 547 -5.87 17.31 27.02
C PRO A 547 -6.75 18.52 27.34
N LEU A 548 -7.25 19.26 26.34
CA LEU A 548 -8.11 20.42 26.56
C LEU A 548 -9.51 20.05 27.09
N ALA A 549 -9.96 18.82 26.86
CA ALA A 549 -11.26 18.31 27.33
C ALA A 549 -11.17 17.53 28.65
N SER A 550 -9.95 17.22 29.10
CA SER A 550 -9.72 16.33 30.24
C SER A 550 -9.83 17.06 31.60
N PRO A 551 -10.26 16.36 32.67
CA PRO A 551 -10.28 16.93 34.01
C PRO A 551 -8.87 17.10 34.60
N THR A 552 -8.69 18.08 35.48
CA THR A 552 -7.40 18.32 36.18
C THR A 552 -7.21 17.48 37.43
N GLU A 553 -8.24 16.79 37.92
CA GLU A 553 -8.21 16.05 39.20
C GLU A 553 -7.21 14.88 39.20
N MET A 554 -6.83 14.40 38.01
CA MET A 554 -5.82 13.35 37.86
C MET A 554 -4.41 13.78 38.27
N PHE A 555 -4.14 15.08 38.36
CA PHE A 555 -2.84 15.60 38.81
C PHE A 555 -2.87 15.76 40.33
N SER A 556 -1.85 15.24 41.03
CA SER A 556 -1.79 15.26 42.50
C SER A 556 -1.81 16.66 43.12
N SER A 557 -1.32 17.68 42.40
CA SER A 557 -1.39 19.10 42.75
C SER A 557 -2.59 19.84 42.10
N GLY A 558 -3.38 19.16 41.28
CA GLY A 558 -4.37 19.75 40.37
C GLY A 558 -3.78 20.55 39.20
N LEU A 559 -2.45 20.60 39.08
CA LEU A 559 -1.73 21.45 38.13
C LEU A 559 -0.66 20.64 37.38
N ILE A 560 -0.47 20.97 36.09
CA ILE A 560 0.59 20.40 35.26
C ILE A 560 1.87 21.24 35.27
N ALA A 561 1.74 22.54 35.56
CA ALA A 561 2.84 23.50 35.63
C ALA A 561 2.61 24.49 36.77
N SER A 562 3.54 24.57 37.72
CA SER A 562 3.43 25.52 38.84
C SER A 562 3.48 26.96 38.34
N ASP A 563 4.51 27.29 37.55
CA ASP A 563 4.71 28.61 36.94
C ASP A 563 4.81 28.47 35.42
N LEU A 564 3.97 29.22 34.70
CA LEU A 564 3.96 29.30 33.24
C LEU A 564 4.26 30.73 32.77
N VAL A 565 5.26 30.87 31.91
CA VAL A 565 5.65 32.16 31.31
C VAL A 565 5.47 32.08 29.80
N ILE A 566 4.59 32.92 29.25
CA ILE A 566 4.42 33.10 27.80
C ILE A 566 5.30 34.27 27.34
N VAL A 567 6.08 34.06 26.28
CA VAL A 567 7.02 35.05 25.74
C VAL A 567 6.60 35.43 24.31
N GLY A 568 6.37 36.72 24.07
CA GLY A 568 6.02 37.27 22.75
C GLY A 568 4.65 37.95 22.73
N GLY A 569 4.05 38.05 21.55
CA GLY A 569 2.73 38.66 21.39
C GLY A 569 2.76 40.17 21.17
N ARG A 570 3.82 40.72 20.58
CA ARG A 570 3.86 42.14 20.18
C ARG A 570 3.04 42.42 18.92
N PRO A 571 3.24 41.71 17.80
CA PRO A 571 2.34 41.76 16.66
C PRO A 571 0.93 41.28 17.00
N LEU A 572 -0.08 41.78 16.27
CA LEU A 572 -1.47 41.37 16.48
C LEU A 572 -1.68 39.86 16.25
N SER A 573 -0.95 39.27 15.29
CA SER A 573 -1.00 37.84 14.97
C SER A 573 -0.65 36.98 16.18
N THR A 574 0.46 37.28 16.86
CA THR A 574 0.93 36.53 18.02
C THR A 574 0.28 36.96 19.32
N CYS A 575 -0.20 38.21 19.44
CA CYS A 575 -1.02 38.66 20.57
C CYS A 575 -2.30 37.81 20.69
N ARG A 576 -2.92 37.47 19.55
CA ARG A 576 -4.04 36.51 19.54
C ARG A 576 -3.59 35.13 19.99
N LEU A 577 -2.46 34.63 19.50
CA LEU A 577 -1.93 33.32 19.89
C LEU A 577 -1.51 33.25 21.36
N GLU A 578 -1.19 34.37 22.02
CA GLU A 578 -1.00 34.44 23.47
C GLU A 578 -2.34 34.45 24.22
N GLY A 579 -3.30 35.25 23.75
CA GLY A 579 -4.57 35.45 24.45
C GLY A 579 -5.57 34.28 24.34
N HIS A 580 -5.62 33.59 23.20
CA HIS A 580 -6.58 32.51 22.97
C HIS A 580 -6.34 31.25 23.81
N PRO A 581 -5.12 30.70 23.93
CA PRO A 581 -4.88 29.50 24.72
C PRO A 581 -4.87 29.77 26.23
N ARG A 582 -4.75 31.03 26.65
CA ARG A 582 -4.64 31.43 28.06
C ARG A 582 -5.72 30.82 28.96
N PRO A 583 -7.03 30.89 28.66
CA PRO A 583 -8.05 30.32 29.55
C PRO A 583 -7.89 28.81 29.76
N TRP A 584 -7.46 28.08 28.74
CA TRP A 584 -7.15 26.65 28.87
C TRP A 584 -5.93 26.45 29.75
N LEU A 585 -4.85 27.20 29.51
CA LEU A 585 -3.59 27.02 30.23
C LEU A 585 -3.68 27.47 31.70
N GLU A 586 -4.51 28.46 32.03
CA GLU A 586 -4.78 28.91 33.41
C GLU A 586 -5.44 27.81 34.24
N GLN A 587 -6.23 26.91 33.63
CA GLN A 587 -6.79 25.75 34.32
C GLN A 587 -5.71 24.75 34.77
N TYR A 588 -4.61 24.65 34.00
CA TYR A 588 -3.54 23.68 34.24
C TYR A 588 -2.32 24.27 34.94
N SER A 589 -2.29 25.58 35.19
CA SER A 589 -1.14 26.27 35.76
C SER A 589 -1.45 27.11 36.99
N GLY A 590 -0.51 27.16 37.93
CA GLY A 590 -0.68 27.91 39.17
C GLY A 590 -0.57 29.42 38.96
N ASN A 591 0.54 29.86 38.35
CA ASN A 591 0.76 31.25 37.97
C ASN A 591 1.03 31.35 36.47
N LEU A 592 0.26 32.17 35.76
CA LEU A 592 0.50 32.46 34.35
C LEU A 592 0.92 33.92 34.14
N LYS A 593 2.13 34.14 33.63
CA LYS A 593 2.70 35.46 33.31
C LYS A 593 3.00 35.58 31.82
N THR A 594 2.94 36.80 31.29
CA THR A 594 3.34 37.09 29.90
C THR A 594 4.40 38.18 29.87
N VAL A 595 5.45 37.98 29.08
CA VAL A 595 6.42 39.00 28.70
C VAL A 595 6.36 39.24 27.19
N ARG A 596 6.49 40.49 26.76
CA ARG A 596 6.24 40.87 25.35
C ARG A 596 7.44 40.66 24.43
N ALA A 597 8.63 40.45 24.98
CA ALA A 597 9.83 40.17 24.22
C ALA A 597 10.71 39.13 24.92
N LEU A 598 11.49 38.39 24.14
CA LEU A 598 12.49 37.46 24.69
C LEU A 598 13.48 38.16 25.63
N GLY A 599 13.94 39.36 25.27
CA GLY A 599 14.86 40.13 26.10
C GLY A 599 14.26 40.62 27.43
N ASP A 600 12.93 40.59 27.58
CA ASP A 600 12.25 40.99 28.82
C ASP A 600 12.19 39.85 29.84
N LEU A 601 12.61 38.62 29.48
CA LEU A 601 12.63 37.48 30.41
C LEU A 601 13.49 37.73 31.65
N SER A 602 14.50 38.60 31.58
CA SER A 602 15.29 38.99 32.75
C SER A 602 14.48 39.73 33.83
N SER A 603 13.27 40.19 33.52
CA SER A 603 12.35 40.81 34.48
C SER A 603 11.53 39.80 35.28
N VAL A 604 11.60 38.51 34.92
CA VAL A 604 10.87 37.43 35.58
C VAL A 604 11.88 36.48 36.22
N GLU A 605 11.60 36.07 37.45
CA GLU A 605 12.37 35.02 38.12
C GLU A 605 12.01 33.66 37.49
N LEU A 606 12.99 33.01 36.87
CA LEU A 606 12.85 31.67 36.30
C LEU A 606 13.42 30.66 37.30
N THR A 607 12.65 29.61 37.57
CA THR A 607 13.01 28.51 38.48
C THR A 607 12.90 27.17 37.75
N ALA A 608 13.41 26.11 38.37
CA ALA A 608 13.29 24.75 37.84
C ALA A 608 11.82 24.30 37.67
N ASP A 609 10.87 24.93 38.36
CA ASP A 609 9.43 24.66 38.20
C ASP A 609 8.77 25.51 37.10
N THR A 610 9.50 26.47 36.55
CA THR A 610 9.00 27.35 35.49
C THR A 610 8.98 26.64 34.14
N THR A 611 7.84 26.73 33.47
CA THR A 611 7.65 26.31 32.08
C THR A 611 7.56 27.56 31.20
N VAL A 612 8.35 27.62 30.13
CA VAL A 612 8.36 28.75 29.20
C VAL A 612 7.71 28.34 27.88
N LEU A 613 6.69 29.07 27.44
CA LEU A 613 6.12 28.99 26.11
C LEU A 613 6.61 30.19 25.28
N SER A 614 7.52 29.95 24.34
CA SER A 614 8.11 31.01 23.51
C SER A 614 7.41 31.13 22.16
N LEU A 615 6.71 32.25 21.95
CA LEU A 615 6.19 32.71 20.66
C LEU A 615 7.13 33.74 20.00
N ALA A 616 8.31 33.96 20.57
CA ALA A 616 9.20 35.06 20.18
C ALA A 616 9.64 35.00 18.71
N ASP A 617 9.86 33.81 18.17
CA ASP A 617 10.26 33.63 16.76
C ASP A 617 9.13 33.92 15.76
N LEU A 618 7.87 33.85 16.21
CA LEU A 618 6.71 34.29 15.43
C LEU A 618 6.55 35.81 15.41
N ASP A 619 7.01 36.51 16.47
CA ASP A 619 7.04 37.98 16.48
C ASP A 619 8.10 38.50 15.50
N GLU A 620 9.32 37.99 15.65
CA GLU A 620 10.48 38.23 14.78
C GLU A 620 11.50 37.12 15.06
N PRO A 621 12.01 36.40 14.04
CA PRO A 621 12.98 35.32 14.26
C PRO A 621 14.16 35.78 15.12
N THR A 622 14.43 35.10 16.24
CA THR A 622 15.36 35.55 17.27
C THR A 622 16.76 35.83 16.71
N PHE A 623 17.25 34.96 15.83
CA PHE A 623 18.56 35.08 15.18
C PHE A 623 18.62 36.07 14.01
N LYS A 624 17.51 36.72 13.64
CA LYS A 624 17.52 37.77 12.62
C LYS A 624 18.16 39.06 13.16
N ASN A 625 17.82 39.42 14.39
CA ASN A 625 18.28 40.63 15.08
C ASN A 625 18.57 40.28 16.55
N LEU A 626 19.76 39.74 16.81
CA LEU A 626 20.18 39.28 18.13
C LEU A 626 20.80 40.43 18.94
N SER A 627 20.05 40.99 19.89
CA SER A 627 20.55 42.00 20.85
C SER A 627 21.20 41.34 22.06
N ASP A 628 21.98 42.10 22.83
CA ASP A 628 22.57 41.63 24.09
C ASP A 628 21.52 41.11 25.08
N SER A 629 20.35 41.75 25.13
CA SER A 629 19.23 41.30 25.96
C SER A 629 18.64 39.96 25.50
N LYS A 630 18.44 39.77 24.18
CA LYS A 630 17.98 38.49 23.61
C LYS A 630 19.03 37.41 23.84
N TRP A 631 20.31 37.71 23.65
CA TRP A 631 21.43 36.78 23.90
C TRP A 631 21.51 36.34 25.36
N ASN A 632 21.39 37.29 26.30
CA ASN A 632 21.38 36.97 27.72
C ASN A 632 20.17 36.08 28.08
N ALA A 633 18.99 36.36 27.53
CA ALA A 633 17.82 35.51 27.73
C ALA A 633 18.03 34.09 27.16
N LEU A 634 18.58 33.96 25.95
CA LEU A 634 18.93 32.65 25.37
C LEU A 634 19.92 31.84 26.23
N ARG A 635 20.79 32.53 26.98
CA ARG A 635 21.73 31.87 27.90
C ARG A 635 21.08 31.48 29.23
N THR A 636 20.27 32.36 29.82
CA THR A 636 19.70 32.14 31.17
C THR A 636 18.50 31.22 31.14
N THR A 637 17.64 31.30 30.12
CA THR A 637 16.41 30.50 30.07
C THR A 637 16.68 28.99 30.15
N PRO A 638 17.58 28.39 29.36
CA PRO A 638 17.88 26.96 29.46
C PRO A 638 18.59 26.55 30.76
N GLN A 639 19.20 27.51 31.48
CA GLN A 639 19.88 27.25 32.75
C GLN A 639 18.96 27.33 33.97
N SER A 640 17.89 28.12 33.86
CA SER A 640 17.03 28.46 34.99
C SER A 640 15.64 27.87 34.89
N ALA A 641 15.03 27.84 33.69
CA ALA A 641 13.71 27.25 33.50
C ALA A 641 13.81 25.72 33.44
N GLY A 642 12.83 25.01 34.01
CA GLY A 642 12.79 23.56 33.93
C GLY A 642 12.44 23.04 32.54
N ASN A 643 11.49 23.72 31.87
CA ASN A 643 10.93 23.24 30.61
C ASN A 643 10.71 24.40 29.63
N VAL A 644 11.00 24.20 28.35
CA VAL A 644 10.77 25.21 27.32
C VAL A 644 10.10 24.61 26.09
N LEU A 645 8.91 25.09 25.74
CA LEU A 645 8.30 24.87 24.44
C LEU A 645 8.56 26.08 23.56
N TRP A 646 9.20 25.89 22.42
CA TRP A 646 9.58 26.96 21.51
C TRP A 646 8.87 26.83 20.17
N ILE A 647 8.09 27.85 19.81
CA ILE A 647 7.31 27.87 18.57
C ILE A 647 8.11 28.58 17.49
N ILE A 648 8.30 27.92 16.35
CA ILE A 648 8.99 28.47 15.18
C ILE A 648 8.13 28.34 13.94
N GLU A 649 8.48 29.09 12.90
CA GLU A 649 7.82 29.03 11.60
C GLU A 649 8.82 28.95 10.45
N GLY A 650 8.59 27.98 9.57
CA GLY A 650 9.15 27.91 8.22
C GLY A 650 10.61 27.51 8.19
N CYS A 651 11.11 26.72 9.15
CA CYS A 651 12.53 26.34 9.17
C CYS A 651 12.89 25.47 7.95
N ARG A 652 11.99 24.58 7.53
CA ARG A 652 12.17 23.73 6.34
C ARG A 652 11.79 24.41 5.02
N SER A 653 11.26 25.63 5.07
CA SER A 653 10.80 26.38 3.90
C SER A 653 11.69 27.59 3.60
N ARG A 654 11.28 28.80 3.97
CA ARG A 654 11.94 30.07 3.60
C ARG A 654 12.67 30.74 4.75
N ASN A 655 12.48 30.31 5.99
CA ASN A 655 13.01 31.00 7.17
C ASN A 655 14.33 30.40 7.66
N ARG A 656 15.43 30.86 7.06
CA ARG A 656 16.79 30.46 7.48
C ARG A 656 17.12 30.75 8.95
N HIS A 657 16.48 31.75 9.56
CA HIS A 657 16.74 32.11 10.95
C HIS A 657 16.07 31.13 11.92
N ALA A 658 14.92 30.56 11.56
CA ALA A 658 14.31 29.47 12.32
C ALA A 658 15.20 28.22 12.35
N ASN A 659 15.93 27.91 11.26
CA ASN A 659 16.93 26.82 11.27
C ASN A 659 18.07 27.07 12.27
N MET A 660 18.45 28.33 12.50
CA MET A 660 19.45 28.65 13.53
C MET A 660 18.90 28.35 14.93
N THR A 661 17.62 28.62 15.17
CA THR A 661 16.93 28.24 16.42
C THR A 661 16.93 26.72 16.61
N VAL A 662 16.59 25.95 15.58
CA VAL A 662 16.67 24.47 15.63
C VAL A 662 18.09 24.00 16.00
N GLY A 663 19.12 24.52 15.33
CA GLY A 663 20.51 24.17 15.63
C GLY A 663 20.95 24.54 17.05
N MET A 664 20.51 25.70 17.55
CA MET A 664 20.76 26.11 18.94
C MET A 664 20.12 25.14 19.93
N VAL A 665 18.85 24.78 19.73
CA VAL A 665 18.11 23.89 20.63
C VAL A 665 18.74 22.51 20.65
N HIS A 666 19.10 21.94 19.49
CA HIS A 666 19.81 20.67 19.42
C HIS A 666 21.13 20.70 20.16
N THR A 667 21.89 21.80 20.03
CA THR A 667 23.15 21.96 20.73
C THR A 667 22.92 22.05 22.24
N ALA A 668 21.97 22.86 22.68
CA ALA A 668 21.65 23.05 24.10
C ALA A 668 21.17 21.76 24.78
N LEU A 669 20.32 20.97 24.12
CA LEU A 669 19.87 19.67 24.63
C LEU A 669 21.02 18.66 24.81
N ASN A 670 22.04 18.73 23.96
CA ASN A 670 23.23 17.88 24.10
C ASN A 670 24.22 18.42 25.14
N GLU A 671 24.32 19.74 25.30
CA GLU A 671 25.21 20.37 26.27
C GLU A 671 24.68 20.32 27.71
N ILE A 672 23.35 20.34 27.88
CA ILE A 672 22.68 20.42 29.18
C ILE A 672 21.73 19.22 29.34
N PRO A 673 22.18 18.08 29.89
CA PRO A 673 21.37 16.86 29.98
C PRO A 673 20.07 16.99 30.79
N ALA A 674 20.00 17.96 31.71
CA ALA A 674 18.80 18.20 32.52
C ALA A 674 17.79 19.14 31.84
N LEU A 675 18.14 19.74 30.69
CA LEU A 675 17.26 20.65 29.96
C LEU A 675 16.15 19.87 29.25
N SER A 676 14.91 20.23 29.52
CA SER A 676 13.76 19.74 28.77
C SER A 676 13.28 20.83 27.81
N MET A 677 13.45 20.60 26.51
CA MET A 677 13.05 21.55 25.48
C MET A 677 12.39 20.84 24.29
N GLN A 678 11.29 21.41 23.77
CA GLN A 678 10.57 20.92 22.61
C GLN A 678 10.37 22.05 21.59
N LEU A 679 10.43 21.70 20.31
CA LEU A 679 10.17 22.59 19.18
C LEU A 679 8.85 22.22 18.50
N LEU A 680 8.06 23.25 18.18
CA LEU A 680 6.89 23.14 17.31
C LEU A 680 7.11 24.02 16.07
N ASP A 681 7.30 23.40 14.91
CA ASP A 681 7.64 24.06 13.64
C ASP A 681 6.46 24.08 12.68
N PHE A 682 5.81 25.24 12.55
CA PHE A 682 4.76 25.45 11.56
C PHE A 682 5.36 25.76 10.19
N GLN A 683 4.93 25.06 9.14
CA GLN A 683 5.49 25.30 7.79
C GLN A 683 4.99 26.60 7.14
N ASP A 684 3.81 27.08 7.55
CA ASP A 684 3.16 28.29 7.06
C ASP A 684 2.39 29.00 8.19
N SER A 685 2.50 30.32 8.27
CA SER A 685 1.79 31.19 9.21
C SER A 685 0.28 30.93 9.34
N ARG A 686 -0.38 30.47 8.27
CA ARG A 686 -1.82 30.16 8.26
C ARG A 686 -2.15 28.90 9.08
N ASP A 687 -1.16 28.09 9.38
CA ASP A 687 -1.33 26.78 10.00
C ASP A 687 -1.14 26.89 11.54
N VAL A 688 -0.71 28.07 12.02
CA VAL A 688 -0.44 28.33 13.43
C VAL A 688 -1.75 28.40 14.22
N GLY A 689 -2.06 27.34 14.96
CA GLY A 689 -3.27 27.18 15.76
C GLY A 689 -3.04 27.32 17.27
N ALA A 690 -3.91 28.08 17.96
CA ALA A 690 -3.86 28.22 19.42
C ALA A 690 -4.14 26.90 20.16
N CYS A 691 -5.08 26.09 19.66
CA CYS A 691 -5.38 24.77 20.23
C CYS A 691 -4.15 23.86 20.15
N THR A 692 -3.55 23.74 18.96
CA THR A 692 -2.34 22.93 18.73
C THR A 692 -1.19 23.34 19.66
N ILE A 693 -0.96 24.64 19.88
CA ILE A 693 0.06 25.13 20.80
C ILE A 693 -0.25 24.71 22.25
N ALA A 694 -1.50 24.88 22.70
CA ALA A 694 -1.91 24.51 24.06
C ALA A 694 -1.82 23.00 24.29
N GLU A 695 -2.37 22.20 23.37
CA GLU A 695 -2.32 20.73 23.41
C GLU A 695 -0.87 20.23 23.41
N THR A 696 -0.02 20.81 22.56
CA THR A 696 1.42 20.47 22.51
C THR A 696 2.10 20.75 23.85
N LEU A 697 1.85 21.91 24.47
CA LEU A 697 2.41 22.24 25.78
C LEU A 697 1.97 21.26 26.87
N LEU A 698 0.68 20.91 26.88
CA LEU A 698 0.12 19.97 27.85
C LEU A 698 0.66 18.55 27.63
N HIS A 699 0.76 18.10 26.39
CA HIS A 699 1.39 16.81 26.04
C HIS A 699 2.86 16.77 26.44
N PHE A 700 3.60 17.84 26.17
CA PHE A 700 5.01 17.95 26.55
C PHE A 700 5.18 17.81 28.07
N LYS A 701 4.38 18.55 28.84
CA LYS A 701 4.45 18.53 30.30
C LYS A 701 4.02 17.19 30.90
N ALA A 702 2.88 16.64 30.45
CA ALA A 702 2.44 15.31 30.88
C ALA A 702 3.47 14.23 30.51
N GLY A 703 4.03 14.35 29.30
CA GLY A 703 5.07 13.46 28.81
C GLY A 703 6.30 13.43 29.73
N LEU A 704 6.81 14.60 30.13
CA LEU A 704 7.93 14.69 31.07
C LEU A 704 7.58 14.15 32.46
N MET A 705 6.36 14.38 32.95
CA MET A 705 5.91 13.89 34.25
C MET A 705 5.80 12.37 34.31
N TRP A 706 5.46 11.73 33.18
CA TRP A 706 5.24 10.29 33.10
C TRP A 706 6.35 9.54 32.37
N ALA A 707 7.44 10.21 31.99
CA ALA A 707 8.56 9.61 31.25
C ALA A 707 9.24 8.45 31.99
N SER A 708 9.15 8.38 33.32
CA SER A 708 9.70 7.30 34.14
C SER A 708 8.74 6.12 34.36
N ASP A 709 7.51 6.19 33.85
CA ASP A 709 6.51 5.13 33.99
C ASP A 709 6.69 4.05 32.93
N GLU A 710 7.52 3.03 33.22
CA GLU A 710 7.82 1.91 32.30
C GLU A 710 6.59 1.07 31.93
N SER A 711 5.47 1.23 32.64
CA SER A 711 4.20 0.54 32.35
C SER A 711 3.40 1.20 31.22
N MET A 712 3.89 2.31 30.67
CA MET A 712 3.24 3.10 29.63
C MET A 712 4.15 3.27 28.41
N LEU A 713 3.60 3.07 27.21
CA LEU A 713 4.23 3.48 25.96
C LEU A 713 4.00 4.99 25.77
N LEU A 714 5.08 5.74 25.86
CA LEU A 714 5.07 7.19 25.76
C LEU A 714 6.32 7.66 25.00
N SER A 715 6.17 8.65 24.12
CA SER A 715 7.28 9.35 23.49
C SER A 715 7.13 10.85 23.68
N VAL A 716 8.23 11.52 24.07
CA VAL A 716 8.31 12.98 24.11
C VAL A 716 9.22 13.41 22.98
N GLU A 717 8.61 13.85 21.89
CA GLU A 717 9.33 14.23 20.68
C GLU A 717 10.06 15.57 20.87
N GLN A 718 11.29 15.67 20.38
CA GLN A 718 12.05 16.93 20.45
C GLN A 718 11.53 17.97 19.45
N GLU A 719 11.11 17.52 18.27
CA GLU A 719 10.58 18.35 17.19
C GLU A 719 9.23 17.81 16.73
N LEU A 720 8.25 18.70 16.61
CA LEU A 720 6.93 18.43 16.06
C LEU A 720 6.66 19.37 14.88
N ILE A 721 6.09 18.83 13.81
CA ILE A 721 5.87 19.55 12.56
C ILE A 721 4.40 19.40 12.16
N PRO A 722 3.50 20.19 12.75
CA PRO A 722 2.10 20.16 12.37
C PRO A 722 1.92 20.63 10.93
N ASP A 723 1.01 19.98 10.21
CA ASP A 723 0.53 20.43 8.91
C ASP A 723 -0.92 20.93 8.98
N ARG A 724 -1.48 21.26 7.82
CA ARG A 724 -2.83 21.84 7.68
C ARG A 724 -3.95 20.86 7.94
N ASP A 725 -3.67 19.58 7.75
CA ASP A 725 -4.66 18.51 7.81
C ASP A 725 -4.68 17.87 9.21
N SER A 726 -4.20 18.63 10.21
CA SER A 726 -4.04 18.21 11.60
C SER A 726 -3.13 16.98 11.78
N GLN A 727 -2.29 16.67 10.80
CA GLN A 727 -1.26 15.65 10.96
C GLN A 727 0.00 16.29 11.54
N THR A 728 0.75 15.53 12.32
CA THR A 728 2.00 16.00 12.92
C THR A 728 3.14 15.11 12.47
N GLY A 729 4.04 15.70 11.69
CA GLY A 729 5.30 15.07 11.30
C GLY A 729 6.30 15.06 12.45
N ILE A 730 7.07 13.97 12.53
CA ILE A 730 8.14 13.79 13.49
C ILE A 730 9.42 13.38 12.73
N PRO A 731 10.54 14.11 12.88
CA PRO A 731 11.78 13.75 12.22
C PRO A 731 12.47 12.55 12.89
N ARG A 732 13.08 11.69 12.06
CA ARG A 732 13.92 10.57 12.48
C ARG A 732 15.16 10.49 11.60
N LEU A 733 16.29 10.14 12.22
CA LEU A 733 17.51 9.83 11.48
C LEU A 733 17.47 8.36 11.07
N ILE A 734 17.24 8.11 9.79
CA ILE A 734 17.15 6.76 9.22
C ILE A 734 18.30 6.50 8.24
N ASN A 735 18.63 5.22 8.04
CA ASN A 735 19.59 4.83 7.03
C ASN A 735 19.07 5.16 5.63
N ALA A 736 19.73 6.09 4.94
CA ALA A 736 19.47 6.37 3.53
C ALA A 736 20.04 5.23 2.68
N GLN A 737 19.32 4.11 2.61
CA GLN A 737 19.79 2.85 1.99
C GLN A 737 20.34 3.08 0.58
N ALA A 738 19.62 3.79 -0.29
CA ALA A 738 20.07 4.09 -1.65
C ALA A 738 21.37 4.93 -1.71
N MET A 739 21.57 5.86 -0.78
CA MET A 739 22.82 6.64 -0.68
C MET A 739 23.97 5.77 -0.18
N ASN A 740 23.71 4.98 0.87
CA ASN A 740 24.68 4.07 1.49
C ASN A 740 25.11 2.95 0.53
N GLU A 741 24.17 2.35 -0.19
CA GLU A 741 24.43 1.36 -1.24
C GLU A 741 25.27 1.95 -2.36
N GLY A 742 24.92 3.16 -2.81
CA GLY A 742 25.73 3.86 -3.81
C GLY A 742 27.17 4.11 -3.33
N TYR A 743 27.36 4.60 -2.10
CA TYR A 743 28.69 4.75 -1.51
C TYR A 743 29.46 3.42 -1.43
N ASN A 744 28.80 2.37 -0.92
CA ASN A 744 29.40 1.05 -0.71
C ASN A 744 29.69 0.29 -2.01
N SER A 745 28.97 0.61 -3.10
CA SER A 745 29.20 0.02 -4.43
C SER A 745 30.62 0.26 -4.96
N SER A 746 31.30 1.31 -4.48
CA SER A 746 32.70 1.59 -4.80
C SER A 746 33.69 0.64 -4.11
N ARG A 747 33.27 -0.03 -3.03
CA ARG A 747 34.14 -0.87 -2.17
C ARG A 747 33.81 -2.35 -2.25
N ARG A 748 32.56 -2.69 -2.55
CA ARG A 748 32.08 -4.07 -2.68
C ARG A 748 30.92 -4.16 -3.67
N PRO A 749 30.70 -5.32 -4.31
CA PRO A 749 29.50 -5.53 -5.11
C PRO A 749 28.24 -5.34 -4.27
N ILE A 750 27.35 -4.46 -4.73
CA ILE A 750 25.98 -4.32 -4.23
C ILE A 750 25.07 -4.86 -5.32
N LEU A 751 24.29 -5.89 -4.99
CA LEU A 751 23.36 -6.53 -5.91
C LEU A 751 21.94 -6.12 -5.51
N GLY A 752 21.12 -5.76 -6.49
CA GLY A 752 19.74 -5.37 -6.30
C GLY A 752 18.93 -5.57 -7.57
N GLN A 753 17.60 -5.50 -7.46
CA GLN A 753 16.73 -5.46 -8.62
C GLN A 753 16.75 -4.04 -9.22
N THR A 754 16.74 -3.95 -10.55
CA THR A 754 16.70 -2.69 -11.29
C THR A 754 15.72 -2.87 -12.45
N HIS A 755 14.98 -1.82 -12.78
CA HIS A 755 14.07 -1.84 -13.92
C HIS A 755 14.79 -1.16 -15.09
N THR A 756 15.26 -1.95 -16.06
CA THR A 756 16.03 -1.44 -17.21
C THR A 756 15.26 -0.47 -18.11
N GLU A 757 13.94 -0.35 -17.92
CA GLU A 757 13.08 0.64 -18.60
C GLU A 757 13.21 2.05 -18.00
N VAL A 758 13.57 2.15 -16.73
CA VAL A 758 13.63 3.42 -15.96
C VAL A 758 15.06 3.74 -15.52
N ASP A 759 15.85 2.70 -15.27
CA ASP A 759 17.23 2.82 -14.81
C ASP A 759 18.22 2.67 -15.97
N VAL A 760 19.19 3.58 -16.05
CA VAL A 760 20.34 3.42 -16.94
C VAL A 760 21.23 2.32 -16.37
N ALA A 761 21.50 1.29 -17.16
CA ALA A 761 22.40 0.20 -16.79
C ALA A 761 23.43 -0.06 -17.89
N ARG A 762 24.69 -0.21 -17.49
CA ARG A 762 25.83 -0.56 -18.35
C ARG A 762 26.12 -2.04 -18.22
N LEU A 763 26.25 -2.73 -19.35
CA LEU A 763 26.80 -4.07 -19.38
C LEU A 763 28.33 -3.99 -19.28
N GLU A 764 28.89 -4.52 -18.20
CA GLU A 764 30.34 -4.69 -18.02
C GLU A 764 30.72 -6.14 -18.31
N ILE A 765 31.67 -6.32 -19.24
CA ILE A 765 32.23 -7.64 -19.56
C ILE A 765 33.45 -7.85 -18.66
N SER A 766 33.46 -8.93 -17.88
CA SER A 766 34.57 -9.29 -16.99
C SER A 766 34.85 -10.78 -17.11
N ASP A 767 36.07 -11.20 -17.46
CA ASP A 767 36.37 -12.61 -17.73
C ASP A 767 36.21 -13.46 -16.44
N PRO A 768 35.34 -14.52 -16.37
CA PRO A 768 34.69 -15.25 -17.47
C PRO A 768 33.16 -15.03 -17.63
N GLY A 769 32.67 -13.80 -17.68
CA GLY A 769 31.25 -13.49 -17.80
C GLY A 769 30.90 -12.01 -18.05
N PHE A 770 29.64 -11.68 -17.80
CA PHE A 770 29.08 -10.34 -17.97
C PHE A 770 28.31 -9.97 -16.71
N SER A 771 28.36 -8.69 -16.34
CA SER A 771 27.61 -8.13 -15.23
C SER A 771 26.87 -6.88 -15.68
N LEU A 772 25.61 -6.75 -15.30
CA LEU A 772 24.85 -5.53 -15.54
C LEU A 772 25.03 -4.59 -14.34
N ARG A 773 25.51 -3.38 -14.59
CA ARG A 773 25.80 -2.36 -13.58
C ARG A 773 24.92 -1.14 -13.78
N ARG A 774 24.08 -0.82 -12.80
CA ARG A 774 23.27 0.42 -12.82
C ARG A 774 24.19 1.65 -12.80
N GLU A 775 24.01 2.57 -13.75
CA GLU A 775 24.64 3.88 -13.74
C GLU A 775 23.85 4.85 -12.86
N ARG A 776 24.54 5.60 -12.00
CA ARG A 776 23.92 6.73 -11.32
C ARG A 776 23.83 7.89 -12.27
N ASN A 777 22.61 8.40 -12.51
CA ASN A 777 22.43 9.80 -12.85
C ASN A 777 22.75 10.62 -11.60
N ASP A 778 24.03 10.87 -11.32
CA ASP A 778 24.40 11.87 -10.34
C ASP A 778 23.85 13.20 -10.84
N PHE A 779 22.87 13.75 -10.13
CA PHE A 779 22.42 15.12 -10.33
C PHE A 779 23.67 16.01 -10.36
N ASN A 780 23.89 16.69 -11.49
CA ASN A 780 24.87 17.76 -11.62
C ASN A 780 24.54 18.84 -10.58
N ILE A 781 25.12 18.75 -9.38
CA ILE A 781 25.24 19.90 -8.48
C ILE A 781 26.26 20.82 -9.16
N ARG A 782 25.77 21.72 -10.02
CA ARG A 782 26.52 22.93 -10.36
C ARG A 782 26.64 23.74 -9.08
N LEU A 783 27.75 23.59 -8.38
CA LEU A 783 28.23 24.63 -7.48
C LEU A 783 28.45 25.87 -8.34
N ARG A 784 27.50 26.82 -8.30
CA ARG A 784 27.77 28.18 -8.76
C ARG A 784 28.79 28.76 -7.77
N GLY A 785 30.01 28.94 -8.26
CA GLY A 785 31.01 29.80 -7.62
C GLY A 785 30.60 31.26 -7.70
#